data_AF-A0A929HTT3-F1
#
_entry.id   AF-A0A929HTT3-F1
#
_cell.length_a   1.000
_cell.length_b   1.000
_cell.length_c   1.000
_cell.angle_alpha   90.00
_cell.angle_beta   90.00
_cell.angle_gamma   90.00
#
_symmetry.space_group_name_H-M   'P 1'
#
loop_
_entity.id
_entity.type
_entity.pdbx_description
1 polymer ?
#
loop_
_entity_poly.entity_id
_entity_poly.type
_entity_poly.pdbx_seq_one_letter_code
_entity_poly.pdbx_strand_id
1 'polypeptide(L)'
;MKLFSYKNRPVHLGPFPLETLNRATEQPDLSQVPPQQPLDFDRHAPDSIAHAIKRYMGAMDVTRAGSVTNEPAEVPDVLQERTNHLKGAGYYFDASMIGTCELLPAHLLEKPIINPEKAVIAKELASGIPDEAPPSYELFYPMVIQGAQMPDMPLEGHTHALVFLVEYARDPRADEPGTDWIMGTQAERAALLTANTATLIAEYIRLLGYDARAHSATTTDVNLNRLAVSAGLAGAMESGDGCELINPFVGSRFGLAAVTTNFAIAPDQPLGPNAGHAGLRSHGPKWWLGGQQRRAGNAEPFADRDFHMGPYPFEKIKRVETPTSLIDADRIPRFPKRADWFARSAFGDLGKAVQAQDLPHFVGKNPLGACALRSLMSLIPLQYGEARDPSQTGVQPNDGDPVKNAERLKAACYYLATDAVGLSPTPDWAYYSHDSKMRPITPYHKNSVNMMLDQGHETMEGASGDDWISSAQSMRAYLRFSLLGGVIGEQIRRQGYSARTHTVVDGELLLPPLMLLSGLGEISRIGDVILNPYLGPRLKSGAVSTSMPMSYDKPIDFGLQNFCDNCQKCARECPSGAISAGPKVMFNGYEIWRSDAEKCTRYRITNDRGAMCGRCMKTCPWNLEGLFADSAFRWLAINAPASAKTLAQLDDKLGRGSINPVKKWWWDVEINGFRGNRYVAAKRINARELSVDLEVRYEDQTLAAYTADTLPGPYPVCQPVDREAAINRYRELLSPEEYKKRLAAGDTEGLVPTPPETEPLAFPVKVARRIELTEHIFQLEFSSLDGGPVPSFEAGAHIDVVVTPEIQRQYSLAGDPADDSRYILGIQKEDQGRGGSKLIHAMFHEGRTVFVTPPRNHFPLDEDAEFTLLMGGGIGITPMIAMGHRLHALGKEFIVHFSAKTTEQSGYAGYLKQQPWADRVFFHFSQEGNRADINELIPQHQPGFKLYTCGGDRYMDGVFDTAEAKGWPEDCKSREYFSVPEQPDYENHPFILELTSSGRTVEVTAEQTATEALALAGVQVETKCSDGICGVCAVGHTSGDIEHRDFVLSKKERENKVILCCSRPPTANGVMRIAL
;
A
#
# COMPACT_ATOMS: atom_id res chain seq x y z
N MET A 1 -23.44 0.33 26.52
CA MET A 1 -23.18 -0.87 25.68
C MET A 1 -24.45 -1.28 24.92
N LYS A 2 -24.29 -2.03 23.81
CA LYS A 2 -25.39 -2.56 22.98
C LYS A 2 -25.99 -3.81 23.65
N LEU A 3 -27.32 -3.91 23.70
CA LEU A 3 -28.00 -5.07 24.31
C LEU A 3 -28.30 -6.17 23.28
N PHE A 4 -28.65 -5.78 22.05
CA PHE A 4 -28.99 -6.69 20.97
C PHE A 4 -27.97 -6.61 19.84
N SER A 5 -27.72 -7.76 19.22
CA SER A 5 -26.84 -7.86 18.06
C SER A 5 -27.48 -7.29 16.81
N TYR A 6 -26.69 -6.60 15.99
CA TYR A 6 -27.08 -6.14 14.66
C TYR A 6 -26.73 -7.16 13.57
N LYS A 7 -26.32 -8.39 13.90
CA LYS A 7 -25.88 -9.41 12.92
C LYS A 7 -26.89 -9.69 11.79
N ASN A 8 -28.19 -9.53 12.06
CA ASN A 8 -29.27 -9.77 11.10
C ASN A 8 -29.73 -8.50 10.35
N ARG A 9 -29.06 -7.36 10.54
CA ARG A 9 -29.38 -6.11 9.85
C ARG A 9 -28.48 -5.93 8.62
N PRO A 10 -29.02 -5.85 7.39
CA PRO A 10 -28.22 -5.50 6.21
C PRO A 10 -27.50 -4.16 6.37
N VAL A 11 -26.29 -4.04 5.83
CA VAL A 11 -25.44 -2.84 6.00
C VAL A 11 -26.06 -1.59 5.38
N HIS A 12 -26.77 -1.73 4.25
CA HIS A 12 -27.43 -0.61 3.55
C HIS A 12 -28.54 0.08 4.34
N LEU A 13 -29.00 -0.49 5.45
CA LEU A 13 -29.96 0.16 6.34
C LEU A 13 -29.27 1.06 7.39
N GLY A 14 -27.94 0.99 7.50
CA GLY A 14 -27.16 1.89 8.32
C GLY A 14 -27.33 1.72 9.83
N PRO A 15 -26.71 2.63 10.61
CA PRO A 15 -26.69 2.54 12.07
C PRO A 15 -27.98 3.01 12.74
N PHE A 16 -28.77 3.89 12.10
CA PHE A 16 -30.05 4.40 12.59
C PHE A 16 -31.24 3.68 11.93
N PRO A 17 -32.39 3.52 12.61
CA PRO A 17 -33.55 2.80 12.08
C PRO A 17 -34.41 3.66 11.12
N LEU A 18 -33.81 4.20 10.06
CA LEU A 18 -34.46 5.10 9.10
C LEU A 18 -35.68 4.49 8.39
N GLU A 19 -35.73 3.16 8.28
CA GLU A 19 -36.85 2.42 7.69
C GLU A 19 -38.13 2.48 8.53
N THR A 20 -38.03 2.96 9.77
CA THR A 20 -39.17 3.08 10.70
C THR A 20 -39.89 4.42 10.59
N LEU A 21 -39.29 5.40 9.92
CA LEU A 21 -39.83 6.74 9.73
C LEU A 21 -40.99 6.72 8.72
N ASN A 22 -41.94 7.64 8.89
CA ASN A 22 -43.02 7.84 7.92
C ASN A 22 -42.45 8.47 6.64
N ARG A 23 -42.89 7.99 5.48
CA ARG A 23 -42.42 8.44 4.15
C ARG A 23 -43.58 9.01 3.35
N ALA A 24 -43.32 10.07 2.58
CA ALA A 24 -44.30 10.65 1.65
C ALA A 24 -44.15 10.03 0.25
N THR A 25 -45.27 9.94 -0.47
CA THR A 25 -45.30 9.51 -1.87
C THR A 25 -45.17 10.68 -2.86
N GLU A 26 -45.41 11.91 -2.38
CA GLU A 26 -45.33 13.15 -3.17
C GLU A 26 -43.99 13.86 -2.93
N GLN A 27 -43.56 14.64 -3.92
CA GLN A 27 -42.35 15.48 -3.80
C GLN A 27 -42.58 16.60 -2.77
N PRO A 28 -41.58 16.91 -1.93
CA PRO A 28 -41.69 17.96 -0.93
C PRO A 28 -41.62 19.36 -1.58
N ASP A 29 -42.27 20.34 -0.97
CA ASP A 29 -42.13 21.73 -1.38
C ASP A 29 -40.74 22.27 -0.98
N LEU A 30 -39.86 22.39 -1.98
CA LEU A 30 -38.48 22.86 -1.81
C LEU A 30 -38.35 24.38 -1.63
N SER A 31 -39.44 25.13 -1.79
CA SER A 31 -39.46 26.58 -1.59
C SER A 31 -39.35 26.97 -0.10
N GLN A 32 -39.77 26.07 0.79
CA GLN A 32 -39.71 26.25 2.25
C GLN A 32 -38.36 25.85 2.84
N VAL A 33 -37.43 25.31 2.05
CA VAL A 33 -36.14 24.84 2.54
C VAL A 33 -35.22 26.03 2.82
N PRO A 34 -34.58 26.11 4.00
CA PRO A 34 -33.69 27.22 4.32
C PRO A 34 -32.53 27.34 3.32
N PRO A 35 -32.09 28.58 3.01
CA PRO A 35 -30.97 28.80 2.11
C PRO A 35 -29.71 28.13 2.66
N GLN A 36 -28.93 27.51 1.77
CA GLN A 36 -27.62 26.96 2.14
C GLN A 36 -26.63 28.11 2.36
N GLN A 37 -25.91 28.07 3.47
CA GLN A 37 -24.83 29.02 3.78
C GLN A 37 -23.47 28.34 3.60
N PRO A 38 -22.47 29.05 3.05
CA PRO A 38 -21.09 28.55 3.01
C PRO A 38 -20.51 28.48 4.44
N LEU A 39 -19.60 27.54 4.68
CA LEU A 39 -18.84 27.50 5.93
C LEU A 39 -17.83 28.64 5.98
N ASP A 40 -17.85 29.39 7.08
CA ASP A 40 -16.87 30.42 7.40
C ASP A 40 -15.87 29.88 8.42
N PHE A 41 -14.64 29.61 7.95
CA PHE A 41 -13.53 29.18 8.80
C PHE A 41 -12.83 30.34 9.50
N ASP A 42 -13.01 31.57 9.04
CA ASP A 42 -12.23 32.73 9.49
C ASP A 42 -12.91 33.41 10.71
N ARG A 43 -14.13 32.99 11.07
CA ARG A 43 -14.82 33.37 12.32
C ARG A 43 -14.18 32.80 13.60
N HIS A 44 -13.34 31.77 13.46
CA HIS A 44 -12.75 31.06 14.60
C HIS A 44 -11.49 31.75 15.10
N ALA A 45 -11.12 31.47 16.36
CA ALA A 45 -9.86 31.95 16.91
C ALA A 45 -8.66 31.35 16.13
N PRO A 46 -7.53 32.08 15.99
CA PRO A 46 -6.39 31.63 15.16
C PRO A 46 -5.84 30.23 15.52
N ASP A 47 -5.92 29.86 16.79
CA ASP A 47 -5.45 28.59 17.36
C ASP A 47 -6.47 27.46 17.21
N SER A 48 -7.67 27.73 16.69
CA SER A 48 -8.69 26.72 16.41
C SER A 48 -8.24 25.70 15.36
N ILE A 49 -8.66 24.45 15.56
CA ILE A 49 -8.45 23.36 14.59
C ILE A 49 -9.16 23.60 13.26
N ALA A 50 -10.17 24.50 13.23
CA ALA A 50 -10.91 24.84 12.02
C ALA A 50 -9.96 25.23 10.87
N HIS A 51 -8.88 25.95 11.15
CA HIS A 51 -7.89 26.34 10.13
C HIS A 51 -7.09 25.15 9.58
N ALA A 52 -6.80 24.14 10.40
CA ALA A 52 -6.20 22.89 9.91
C ALA A 52 -7.20 22.10 9.05
N ILE A 53 -8.47 22.03 9.46
CA ILE A 53 -9.55 21.41 8.69
C ILE A 53 -9.73 22.09 7.32
N LYS A 54 -9.71 23.43 7.26
CA LYS A 54 -9.85 24.24 6.04
C LYS A 54 -8.91 23.76 4.92
N ARG A 55 -7.65 23.46 5.28
CA ARG A 55 -6.61 23.00 4.35
C ARG A 55 -6.91 21.61 3.77
N TYR A 56 -7.36 20.67 4.60
CA TYR A 56 -7.73 19.32 4.15
C TYR A 56 -9.06 19.28 3.38
N MET A 57 -9.99 20.19 3.69
CA MET A 57 -11.17 20.43 2.86
C MET A 57 -10.76 20.89 1.45
N GLY A 58 -9.80 21.81 1.35
CA GLY A 58 -9.23 22.26 0.07
C GLY A 58 -8.69 21.09 -0.78
N ALA A 59 -7.96 20.15 -0.17
CA ALA A 59 -7.42 18.97 -0.86
C ALA A 59 -8.50 18.01 -1.37
N MET A 60 -9.56 17.78 -0.59
CA MET A 60 -10.70 16.97 -1.07
C MET A 60 -11.51 17.70 -2.14
N ASP A 61 -11.65 19.02 -2.03
CA ASP A 61 -12.32 19.85 -3.03
C ASP A 61 -11.55 19.88 -4.37
N VAL A 62 -10.23 19.69 -4.36
CA VAL A 62 -9.41 19.49 -5.57
C VAL A 62 -9.72 18.17 -6.27
N THR A 63 -10.02 17.10 -5.53
CA THR A 63 -10.31 15.77 -6.09
C THR A 63 -11.80 15.44 -6.18
N ARG A 64 -12.68 16.45 -5.98
CA ARG A 64 -14.14 16.29 -6.01
C ARG A 64 -14.68 15.80 -7.37
N ALA A 65 -13.98 16.13 -8.44
CA ALA A 65 -14.22 15.69 -9.81
C ALA A 65 -12.93 15.11 -10.40
N GLY A 66 -13.06 14.33 -11.47
CA GLY A 66 -11.93 13.69 -12.13
C GLY A 66 -12.38 13.01 -13.42
N SER A 67 -11.44 12.47 -14.18
CA SER A 67 -11.77 11.71 -15.39
C SER A 67 -12.50 10.42 -15.06
N VAL A 68 -13.45 10.05 -15.91
CA VAL A 68 -13.98 8.68 -15.96
C VAL A 68 -12.88 7.81 -16.54
N THR A 69 -12.28 6.97 -15.69
CA THR A 69 -11.00 6.31 -16.03
C THR A 69 -11.18 4.93 -16.65
N ASN A 70 -12.39 4.37 -16.63
CA ASN A 70 -12.67 3.02 -17.08
C ASN A 70 -13.88 2.98 -18.02
N GLU A 71 -13.93 1.93 -18.85
CA GLU A 71 -15.17 1.53 -19.50
C GLU A 71 -16.23 1.10 -18.46
N PRO A 72 -17.54 1.18 -18.80
CA PRO A 72 -18.61 0.78 -17.89
C PRO A 72 -18.40 -0.62 -17.31
N ALA A 73 -18.30 -0.71 -15.98
CA ALA A 73 -18.05 -1.96 -15.27
C ALA A 73 -19.21 -2.97 -15.41
N GLU A 74 -18.92 -4.27 -15.26
CA GLU A 74 -19.95 -5.32 -15.15
C GLU A 74 -20.56 -5.32 -13.75
N VAL A 75 -21.52 -4.42 -13.55
CA VAL A 75 -22.27 -4.28 -12.29
C VAL A 75 -23.76 -4.54 -12.51
N PRO A 76 -24.52 -4.97 -11.48
CA PRO A 76 -25.94 -5.27 -11.61
C PRO A 76 -26.76 -4.12 -12.19
N ASP A 77 -27.75 -4.40 -13.04
CA ASP A 77 -28.65 -3.39 -13.62
C ASP A 77 -29.86 -3.04 -12.73
N VAL A 78 -30.09 -3.82 -11.67
CA VAL A 78 -31.20 -3.59 -10.74
C VAL A 78 -30.93 -2.34 -9.91
N LEU A 79 -31.68 -1.28 -10.15
CA LEU A 79 -31.49 0.04 -9.52
C LEU A 79 -31.50 -0.02 -7.99
N GLN A 80 -32.37 -0.83 -7.39
CA GLN A 80 -32.43 -0.99 -5.93
C GLN A 80 -31.18 -1.68 -5.38
N GLU A 81 -30.59 -2.61 -6.13
CA GLU A 81 -29.34 -3.27 -5.73
C GLU A 81 -28.17 -2.29 -5.77
N ARG A 82 -28.10 -1.44 -6.81
CA ARG A 82 -27.13 -0.32 -6.88
C ARG A 82 -27.28 0.63 -5.70
N THR A 83 -28.51 1.04 -5.38
CA THR A 83 -28.80 1.89 -4.19
C THR A 83 -28.33 1.21 -2.91
N ASN A 84 -28.66 -0.07 -2.72
CA ASN A 84 -28.26 -0.80 -1.51
C ASN A 84 -26.73 -0.93 -1.41
N HIS A 85 -26.05 -1.21 -2.53
CA HIS A 85 -24.60 -1.28 -2.58
C HIS A 85 -23.96 0.05 -2.21
N LEU A 86 -24.38 1.15 -2.85
CA LEU A 86 -23.80 2.48 -2.61
C LEU A 86 -24.12 3.02 -1.20
N LYS A 87 -25.29 2.71 -0.65
CA LYS A 87 -25.57 2.98 0.78
C LYS A 87 -24.66 2.15 1.67
N GLY A 88 -24.48 0.87 1.37
CA GLY A 88 -23.51 0.01 2.05
C GLY A 88 -22.10 0.61 2.05
N ALA A 89 -21.64 1.09 0.90
CA ALA A 89 -20.36 1.76 0.72
C ALA A 89 -20.26 3.08 1.51
N GLY A 90 -21.30 3.92 1.49
CA GLY A 90 -21.28 5.18 2.23
C GLY A 90 -21.29 4.97 3.74
N TYR A 91 -22.04 4.00 4.26
CA TYR A 91 -22.00 3.64 5.69
C TYR A 91 -20.66 3.04 6.06
N TYR A 92 -20.11 2.22 5.17
CA TYR A 92 -18.75 1.74 5.30
C TYR A 92 -17.75 2.90 5.37
N PHE A 93 -17.89 3.97 4.58
CA PHE A 93 -17.07 5.18 4.65
C PHE A 93 -17.50 6.20 5.73
N ASP A 94 -18.21 5.76 6.76
CA ASP A 94 -18.56 6.52 7.98
C ASP A 94 -19.63 7.61 7.84
N ALA A 95 -20.47 7.56 6.79
CA ALA A 95 -21.72 8.32 6.83
C ALA A 95 -22.64 7.77 7.92
N SER A 96 -23.38 8.66 8.58
CA SER A 96 -24.27 8.29 9.67
C SER A 96 -25.66 7.96 9.15
N MET A 97 -26.11 8.69 8.13
CA MET A 97 -27.35 8.45 7.40
C MET A 97 -27.14 8.75 5.92
N ILE A 98 -27.82 8.01 5.06
CA ILE A 98 -27.72 8.16 3.60
C ILE A 98 -29.11 8.08 2.99
N GLY A 99 -29.38 8.99 2.07
CA GLY A 99 -30.57 8.99 1.24
C GLY A 99 -30.20 9.19 -0.23
N THR A 100 -31.13 8.88 -1.11
CA THR A 100 -30.96 9.01 -2.56
C THR A 100 -32.18 9.71 -3.15
N CYS A 101 -31.98 10.52 -4.19
CA CYS A 101 -33.08 11.18 -4.89
C CYS A 101 -32.74 11.42 -6.36
N GLU A 102 -33.76 11.75 -7.16
CA GLU A 102 -33.56 12.30 -8.50
C GLU A 102 -32.95 13.71 -8.41
N LEU A 103 -32.07 14.04 -9.36
CA LEU A 103 -31.49 15.38 -9.46
C LEU A 103 -32.43 16.28 -10.28
N LEU A 104 -33.17 17.15 -9.60
CA LEU A 104 -34.09 18.11 -10.20
C LEU A 104 -33.43 19.49 -10.40
N PRO A 105 -33.90 20.31 -11.36
CA PRO A 105 -33.42 21.68 -11.54
C PRO A 105 -33.49 22.53 -10.26
N ALA A 106 -34.50 22.30 -9.41
CA ALA A 106 -34.66 22.99 -8.13
C ALA A 106 -33.52 22.70 -7.12
N HIS A 107 -32.73 21.66 -7.33
CA HIS A 107 -31.56 21.34 -6.50
C HIS A 107 -30.32 22.12 -6.91
N LEU A 108 -30.27 22.72 -8.09
CA LEU A 108 -29.10 23.47 -8.56
C LEU A 108 -29.00 24.82 -7.83
N LEU A 109 -27.79 25.22 -7.47
CA LEU A 109 -27.53 26.59 -7.01
C LEU A 109 -27.42 27.51 -8.23
N GLU A 110 -27.97 28.72 -8.12
CA GLU A 110 -27.77 29.76 -9.14
C GLU A 110 -26.29 30.15 -9.27
N LYS A 111 -25.59 30.19 -8.14
CA LYS A 111 -24.15 30.41 -8.05
C LYS A 111 -23.52 29.32 -7.19
N PRO A 112 -22.56 28.53 -7.72
CA PRO A 112 -21.84 27.55 -6.93
C PRO A 112 -21.15 28.18 -5.71
N ILE A 113 -21.10 27.43 -4.62
CA ILE A 113 -20.24 27.73 -3.47
C ILE A 113 -18.87 27.14 -3.78
N ILE A 114 -17.80 27.92 -3.63
CA ILE A 114 -16.42 27.49 -3.94
C ILE A 114 -15.51 27.84 -2.78
N ASN A 115 -14.76 26.83 -2.30
CA ASN A 115 -13.74 26.99 -1.28
C ASN A 115 -12.52 27.70 -1.87
N PRO A 116 -12.10 28.88 -1.36
CA PRO A 116 -10.90 29.55 -1.85
C PRO A 116 -9.61 28.73 -1.64
N GLU A 117 -9.55 27.86 -0.63
CA GLU A 117 -8.40 26.98 -0.40
C GLU A 117 -8.19 25.96 -1.53
N LYS A 118 -9.25 25.59 -2.28
CA LYS A 118 -9.12 24.69 -3.45
C LYS A 118 -8.06 25.19 -4.42
N ALA A 119 -8.06 26.49 -4.72
CA ALA A 119 -7.11 27.09 -5.65
C ALA A 119 -5.67 27.15 -5.09
N VAL A 120 -5.53 27.35 -3.77
CA VAL A 120 -4.24 27.35 -3.08
C VAL A 120 -3.61 25.96 -3.15
N ILE A 121 -4.34 24.93 -2.72
CA ILE A 121 -3.87 23.53 -2.79
C ILE A 121 -3.59 23.10 -4.23
N ALA A 122 -4.47 23.43 -5.19
CA ALA A 122 -4.23 23.10 -6.60
C ALA A 122 -2.90 23.67 -7.11
N LYS A 123 -2.57 24.91 -6.74
CA LYS A 123 -1.30 25.56 -7.11
C LYS A 123 -0.10 24.90 -6.43
N GLU A 124 -0.21 24.55 -5.15
CA GLU A 124 0.84 23.84 -4.41
C GLU A 124 1.12 22.48 -5.05
N LEU A 125 0.08 21.69 -5.35
CA LEU A 125 0.23 20.40 -6.02
C LEU A 125 0.89 20.53 -7.40
N ALA A 126 0.49 21.55 -8.18
CA ALA A 126 1.05 21.83 -9.51
C ALA A 126 2.52 22.30 -9.49
N SER A 127 3.10 22.62 -8.33
CA SER A 127 4.50 23.06 -8.22
C SER A 127 5.53 21.93 -8.38
N GLY A 128 5.09 20.68 -8.22
CA GLY A 128 5.94 19.50 -8.38
C GLY A 128 5.64 18.42 -7.34
N ILE A 129 6.42 17.35 -7.39
CA ILE A 129 6.41 16.30 -6.35
C ILE A 129 7.33 16.75 -5.21
N PRO A 130 6.84 16.80 -3.95
CA PRO A 130 7.69 17.10 -2.80
C PRO A 130 8.89 16.13 -2.69
N ASP A 131 10.05 16.61 -2.26
CA ASP A 131 11.23 15.75 -2.13
C ASP A 131 11.08 14.71 -1.00
N GLU A 132 10.19 14.94 -0.05
CA GLU A 132 9.86 14.00 1.01
C GLU A 132 8.90 12.89 0.55
N ALA A 133 8.23 13.07 -0.61
CA ALA A 133 7.25 12.11 -1.10
C ALA A 133 7.91 10.78 -1.48
N PRO A 134 7.26 9.64 -1.22
CA PRO A 134 7.81 8.33 -1.54
C PRO A 134 7.84 8.12 -3.07
N PRO A 135 8.75 7.29 -3.61
CA PRO A 135 8.79 6.99 -5.04
C PRO A 135 7.47 6.48 -5.62
N SER A 136 6.67 5.77 -4.82
CA SER A 136 5.34 5.29 -5.22
C SER A 136 4.35 6.41 -5.54
N TYR A 137 4.55 7.63 -5.01
CA TYR A 137 3.71 8.78 -5.30
C TYR A 137 3.82 9.24 -6.76
N GLU A 138 4.97 9.02 -7.42
CA GLU A 138 5.17 9.37 -8.84
C GLU A 138 4.15 8.66 -9.74
N LEU A 139 3.72 7.45 -9.37
CA LEU A 139 2.72 6.68 -10.11
C LEU A 139 1.31 7.30 -10.06
N PHE A 140 1.01 8.09 -9.03
CA PHE A 140 -0.30 8.71 -8.79
C PHE A 140 -0.32 10.21 -9.07
N TYR A 141 0.85 10.84 -9.17
CA TYR A 141 0.96 12.28 -9.42
C TYR A 141 0.16 12.77 -10.64
N PRO A 142 0.15 12.08 -11.81
CA PRO A 142 -0.64 12.52 -12.96
C PRO A 142 -2.12 12.64 -12.65
N MET A 143 -2.68 11.72 -11.87
CA MET A 143 -4.08 11.76 -11.45
C MET A 143 -4.35 12.93 -10.50
N VAL A 144 -3.47 13.16 -9.53
CA VAL A 144 -3.60 14.27 -8.57
C VAL A 144 -3.58 15.62 -9.30
N ILE A 145 -2.65 15.79 -10.24
CA ILE A 145 -2.55 17.02 -11.04
C ILE A 145 -3.72 17.19 -11.99
N GLN A 146 -4.20 16.10 -12.59
CA GLN A 146 -5.39 16.17 -13.44
C GLN A 146 -6.58 16.73 -12.66
N GLY A 147 -6.83 16.26 -11.43
CA GLY A 147 -7.88 16.82 -10.57
C GLY A 147 -7.66 18.31 -10.26
N ALA A 148 -6.42 18.69 -9.92
CA ALA A 148 -6.05 20.08 -9.64
C ALA A 148 -6.22 21.03 -10.84
N GLN A 149 -6.08 20.53 -12.06
CA GLN A 149 -6.18 21.30 -13.29
C GLN A 149 -7.57 21.21 -13.97
N MET A 150 -8.45 20.35 -13.48
CA MET A 150 -9.75 20.13 -14.09
C MET A 150 -10.67 21.34 -13.87
N PRO A 151 -11.24 21.93 -14.94
CA PRO A 151 -12.20 23.02 -14.79
C PRO A 151 -13.50 22.50 -14.17
N ASP A 152 -14.23 23.37 -13.48
CA ASP A 152 -15.58 23.06 -12.99
C ASP A 152 -16.53 22.95 -14.20
N MET A 153 -16.84 21.72 -14.62
CA MET A 153 -17.74 21.44 -15.74
C MET A 153 -19.21 21.57 -15.31
N PRO A 154 -20.18 21.79 -16.22
CA PRO A 154 -21.61 21.65 -15.91
C PRO A 154 -21.96 20.22 -15.42
N LEU A 155 -23.07 20.07 -14.70
CA LEU A 155 -23.61 18.76 -14.27
C LEU A 155 -24.47 18.08 -15.36
N GLU A 156 -24.13 18.30 -16.64
CA GLU A 156 -24.94 17.80 -17.75
C GLU A 156 -24.99 16.27 -17.75
N GLY A 157 -26.19 15.69 -17.88
CA GLY A 157 -26.40 14.23 -17.85
C GLY A 157 -26.45 13.60 -16.45
N HIS A 158 -26.17 14.35 -15.38
CA HIS A 158 -26.40 13.85 -14.02
C HIS A 158 -27.90 13.78 -13.75
N THR A 159 -28.37 12.62 -13.25
CA THR A 159 -29.80 12.33 -13.06
C THR A 159 -30.16 11.99 -11.62
N HIS A 160 -29.18 11.59 -10.81
CA HIS A 160 -29.39 11.14 -9.45
C HIS A 160 -28.42 11.82 -8.49
N ALA A 161 -28.81 11.87 -7.22
CA ALA A 161 -27.96 12.31 -6.13
C ALA A 161 -27.99 11.31 -4.96
N LEU A 162 -26.82 11.04 -4.39
CA LEU A 162 -26.64 10.41 -3.09
C LEU A 162 -26.33 11.50 -2.07
N VAL A 163 -27.02 11.49 -0.94
CA VAL A 163 -26.87 12.50 0.12
C VAL A 163 -26.37 11.83 1.38
N PHE A 164 -25.31 12.38 1.96
CA PHE A 164 -24.64 11.87 3.15
C PHE A 164 -24.85 12.85 4.30
N LEU A 165 -25.18 12.32 5.47
CA LEU A 165 -25.34 13.07 6.70
C LEU A 165 -24.41 12.49 7.77
N VAL A 166 -23.67 13.37 8.46
CA VAL A 166 -22.91 13.02 9.67
C VAL A 166 -23.43 13.85 10.84
N GLU A 167 -23.76 13.18 11.95
CA GLU A 167 -24.21 13.82 13.18
C GLU A 167 -23.09 14.61 13.84
N TYR A 168 -23.45 15.72 14.48
CA TYR A 168 -22.56 16.37 15.43
C TYR A 168 -22.44 15.50 16.66
N ALA A 169 -21.24 15.45 17.25
CA ALA A 169 -21.09 14.98 18.61
C ALA A 169 -21.69 16.01 19.58
N ARG A 170 -21.67 15.74 20.89
CA ARG A 170 -21.96 16.77 21.88
C ARG A 170 -20.98 17.92 21.74
N ASP A 171 -21.41 19.13 22.08
CA ASP A 171 -20.50 20.25 22.15
C ASP A 171 -19.48 20.03 23.29
N PRO A 172 -18.20 20.38 23.09
CA PRO A 172 -17.23 20.39 24.16
C PRO A 172 -17.67 21.32 25.30
N ARG A 173 -17.45 20.94 26.55
CA ARG A 173 -17.78 21.82 27.68
C ARG A 173 -16.67 22.85 27.88
N ALA A 174 -17.02 24.05 28.35
CA ALA A 174 -16.04 25.13 28.53
C ALA A 174 -14.95 24.81 29.56
N ASP A 175 -15.27 23.96 30.53
CA ASP A 175 -14.37 23.48 31.60
C ASP A 175 -13.72 22.12 31.28
N GLU A 176 -13.91 21.59 30.07
CA GLU A 176 -13.40 20.29 29.67
C GLU A 176 -11.92 20.34 29.29
N PRO A 177 -11.07 19.43 29.81
CA PRO A 177 -9.65 19.43 29.48
C PRO A 177 -9.36 19.20 28.00
N GLY A 178 -8.53 20.05 27.41
CA GLY A 178 -8.01 19.92 26.05
C GLY A 178 -8.96 20.32 24.92
N THR A 179 -10.08 20.99 25.20
CA THR A 179 -11.09 21.28 24.18
C THR A 179 -10.98 22.67 23.53
N ASP A 180 -9.97 23.44 23.90
CA ASP A 180 -9.72 24.81 23.40
C ASP A 180 -9.60 24.87 21.87
N TRP A 181 -8.96 23.89 21.24
CA TRP A 181 -8.84 23.86 19.78
C TRP A 181 -10.15 23.53 19.04
N ILE A 182 -11.08 22.83 19.67
CA ILE A 182 -12.24 22.20 19.01
C ILE A 182 -13.56 22.91 19.31
N MET A 183 -13.59 23.85 20.26
CA MET A 183 -14.78 24.58 20.66
C MET A 183 -15.46 25.27 19.47
N GLY A 184 -16.77 25.05 19.29
CA GLY A 184 -17.55 25.70 18.24
C GLY A 184 -17.33 25.18 16.80
N THR A 185 -16.57 24.10 16.61
CA THR A 185 -16.14 23.65 15.26
C THR A 185 -16.95 22.47 14.68
N GLN A 186 -18.18 22.22 15.15
CA GLN A 186 -18.95 21.02 14.78
C GLN A 186 -19.29 20.97 13.29
N ALA A 187 -19.60 22.12 12.70
CA ALA A 187 -19.95 22.22 11.29
C ALA A 187 -18.75 21.88 10.41
N GLU A 188 -17.57 22.36 10.77
CA GLU A 188 -16.29 22.12 10.10
C GLU A 188 -15.87 20.64 10.23
N ARG A 189 -16.03 20.07 11.43
CA ARG A 189 -15.80 18.63 11.68
C ARG A 189 -16.73 17.76 10.81
N ALA A 190 -18.03 18.03 10.82
CA ALA A 190 -18.99 17.24 10.05
C ALA A 190 -18.78 17.41 8.54
N ALA A 191 -18.38 18.59 8.08
CA ALA A 191 -18.00 18.83 6.69
C ALA A 191 -16.78 18.00 6.27
N LEU A 192 -15.76 17.90 7.13
CA LEU A 192 -14.59 17.04 6.88
C LEU A 192 -14.99 15.57 6.67
N LEU A 193 -15.82 15.02 7.56
CA LEU A 193 -16.22 13.62 7.51
C LEU A 193 -17.17 13.31 6.35
N THR A 194 -18.13 14.19 6.07
CA THR A 194 -19.07 14.05 4.95
C THR A 194 -18.37 14.22 3.60
N ALA A 195 -17.45 15.19 3.48
CA ALA A 195 -16.67 15.39 2.26
C ALA A 195 -15.79 14.19 1.93
N ASN A 196 -15.13 13.59 2.92
CA ASN A 196 -14.37 12.34 2.73
C ASN A 196 -15.24 11.23 2.12
N THR A 197 -16.44 11.03 2.66
CA THR A 197 -17.39 10.04 2.12
C THR A 197 -17.78 10.37 0.68
N ALA A 198 -18.18 11.62 0.41
CA ALA A 198 -18.64 12.03 -0.91
C ALA A 198 -17.54 11.91 -1.96
N THR A 199 -16.30 12.33 -1.66
CA THR A 199 -15.16 12.21 -2.57
C THR A 199 -14.85 10.74 -2.90
N LEU A 200 -14.92 9.85 -1.90
CA LEU A 200 -14.69 8.42 -2.11
C LEU A 200 -15.77 7.76 -2.97
N ILE A 201 -17.04 8.09 -2.74
CA ILE A 201 -18.15 7.55 -3.53
C ILE A 201 -18.12 8.09 -4.96
N ALA A 202 -17.80 9.38 -5.16
CA ALA A 202 -17.63 9.93 -6.50
C ALA A 202 -16.48 9.25 -7.25
N GLU A 203 -15.32 9.08 -6.61
CA GLU A 203 -14.18 8.37 -7.22
C GLU A 203 -14.50 6.91 -7.52
N TYR A 204 -15.22 6.22 -6.61
CA TYR A 204 -15.68 4.86 -6.82
C TYR A 204 -16.59 4.75 -8.07
N ILE A 205 -17.55 5.67 -8.25
CA ILE A 205 -18.46 5.65 -9.39
C ILE A 205 -17.69 5.95 -10.71
N ARG A 206 -16.73 6.87 -10.69
CA ARG A 206 -15.83 7.13 -11.84
C ARG A 206 -14.99 5.92 -12.21
N LEU A 207 -14.54 5.15 -11.23
CA LEU A 207 -13.86 3.88 -11.45
C LEU A 207 -14.78 2.81 -12.04
N LEU A 208 -16.09 2.89 -11.85
CA LEU A 208 -17.07 2.01 -12.52
C LEU A 208 -17.40 2.44 -13.95
N GLY A 209 -16.83 3.55 -14.44
CA GLY A 209 -17.06 4.05 -15.80
C GLY A 209 -18.24 5.01 -15.95
N TYR A 210 -18.68 5.64 -14.85
CA TYR A 210 -19.79 6.60 -14.84
C TYR A 210 -19.35 7.95 -14.31
N ASP A 211 -19.93 9.03 -14.82
CA ASP A 211 -19.58 10.38 -14.35
C ASP A 211 -20.19 10.63 -12.97
N ALA A 212 -19.39 11.21 -12.08
CA ALA A 212 -19.78 11.52 -10.71
C ALA A 212 -18.96 12.66 -10.13
N ARG A 213 -19.65 13.52 -9.37
CA ARG A 213 -19.05 14.67 -8.68
C ARG A 213 -19.43 14.70 -7.21
N ALA A 214 -18.44 14.89 -6.35
CA ALA A 214 -18.66 15.15 -4.93
C ALA A 214 -19.02 16.63 -4.68
N HIS A 215 -19.90 16.87 -3.72
CA HIS A 215 -20.39 18.17 -3.30
C HIS A 215 -20.23 18.28 -1.79
N SER A 216 -19.37 19.18 -1.33
CA SER A 216 -19.06 19.39 0.09
C SER A 216 -19.76 20.66 0.61
N ALA A 217 -19.73 20.88 1.92
CA ALA A 217 -20.22 22.12 2.53
C ALA A 217 -19.39 23.36 2.12
N THR A 218 -18.19 23.17 1.57
CA THR A 218 -17.26 24.22 1.18
C THR A 218 -17.18 24.43 -0.33
N THR A 219 -17.47 23.39 -1.13
CA THR A 219 -17.49 23.48 -2.60
C THR A 219 -18.64 22.65 -3.17
N THR A 220 -19.68 23.31 -3.71
CA THR A 220 -20.86 22.64 -4.28
C THR A 220 -21.58 23.46 -5.35
N ASP A 221 -22.11 22.75 -6.35
CA ASP A 221 -23.00 23.26 -7.40
C ASP A 221 -24.49 23.05 -7.09
N VAL A 222 -24.80 22.31 -6.03
CA VAL A 222 -26.16 21.91 -5.63
C VAL A 222 -26.47 22.37 -4.20
N ASN A 223 -27.74 22.62 -3.93
CA ASN A 223 -28.26 22.94 -2.62
C ASN A 223 -28.43 21.65 -1.80
N LEU A 224 -27.49 21.43 -0.88
CA LEU A 224 -27.43 20.25 -0.01
C LEU A 224 -28.66 20.13 0.89
N ASN A 225 -29.23 21.26 1.36
CA ASN A 225 -30.45 21.24 2.19
C ASN A 225 -31.63 20.68 1.39
N ARG A 226 -31.83 21.16 0.16
CA ARG A 226 -32.91 20.69 -0.72
C ARG A 226 -32.74 19.21 -1.07
N LEU A 227 -31.52 18.79 -1.38
CA LEU A 227 -31.20 17.39 -1.62
C LEU A 227 -31.51 16.52 -0.39
N ALA A 228 -31.15 16.96 0.83
CA ALA A 228 -31.45 16.22 2.06
C ALA A 228 -32.95 16.05 2.31
N VAL A 229 -33.77 17.03 1.92
CA VAL A 229 -35.23 16.94 1.99
C VAL A 229 -35.77 15.96 0.96
N SER A 230 -35.39 16.09 -0.31
CA SER A 230 -35.80 15.18 -1.39
C SER A 230 -35.38 13.72 -1.15
N ALA A 231 -34.18 13.52 -0.59
CA ALA A 231 -33.64 12.20 -0.24
C ALA A 231 -34.25 11.61 1.05
N GLY A 232 -35.13 12.34 1.72
CA GLY A 232 -35.81 11.90 2.93
C GLY A 232 -34.88 11.70 4.13
N LEU A 233 -33.86 12.55 4.25
CA LEU A 233 -32.98 12.62 5.42
C LEU A 233 -33.42 13.68 6.43
N ALA A 234 -34.02 14.77 5.98
CA ALA A 234 -34.50 15.83 6.85
C ALA A 234 -35.78 16.48 6.31
N GLY A 235 -36.49 17.21 7.17
CA GLY A 235 -37.63 18.04 6.80
C GLY A 235 -37.38 19.51 7.13
N ALA A 236 -37.98 20.41 6.36
CA ALA A 236 -38.02 21.83 6.69
C ALA A 236 -39.13 22.06 7.74
N MET A 237 -38.79 22.66 8.89
CA MET A 237 -39.75 22.99 9.94
C MET A 237 -39.61 24.45 10.34
N GLU A 238 -40.72 25.12 10.62
CA GLU A 238 -40.70 26.45 11.25
C GLU A 238 -40.22 26.33 12.70
N SER A 239 -39.20 27.11 13.05
CA SER A 239 -38.71 27.36 14.40
C SER A 239 -38.94 28.83 14.76
N GLY A 240 -38.77 29.19 16.04
CA GLY A 240 -38.92 30.58 16.49
C GLY A 240 -37.92 31.56 15.86
N ASP A 241 -36.83 31.04 15.29
CA ASP A 241 -35.73 31.81 14.68
C ASP A 241 -35.72 31.74 13.14
N GLY A 242 -36.72 31.08 12.52
CA GLY A 242 -36.84 30.92 11.07
C GLY A 242 -37.16 29.48 10.66
N CYS A 243 -36.98 29.12 9.38
CA CYS A 243 -37.12 27.73 8.97
C CYS A 243 -35.79 26.97 9.16
N GLU A 244 -35.83 25.82 9.82
CA GLU A 244 -34.67 24.97 10.07
C GLU A 244 -34.82 23.59 9.42
N LEU A 245 -33.68 22.98 9.11
CA LEU A 245 -33.61 21.63 8.60
C LEU A 245 -33.49 20.65 9.78
N ILE A 246 -34.48 19.77 9.94
CA ILE A 246 -34.60 18.86 11.09
C ILE A 246 -34.56 17.41 10.64
N ASN A 247 -33.58 16.65 11.16
CA ASN A 247 -33.56 15.20 11.08
C ASN A 247 -34.35 14.58 12.26
N PRO A 248 -35.16 13.52 12.01
CA PRO A 248 -35.96 12.88 13.07
C PRO A 248 -35.21 12.32 14.28
N PHE A 249 -33.94 11.95 14.15
CA PHE A 249 -33.16 11.32 15.24
C PHE A 249 -32.10 12.26 15.83
N VAL A 250 -31.55 13.19 15.05
CA VAL A 250 -30.44 14.07 15.49
C VAL A 250 -30.78 15.57 15.46
N GLY A 251 -32.04 15.94 15.20
CA GLY A 251 -32.46 17.35 15.17
C GLY A 251 -31.77 18.12 14.05
N SER A 252 -31.36 19.37 14.30
CA SER A 252 -30.56 20.21 13.40
C SER A 252 -29.04 19.99 13.51
N ARG A 253 -28.60 19.01 14.31
CA ARG A 253 -27.19 18.81 14.67
C ARG A 253 -26.48 17.86 13.70
N PHE A 254 -26.29 18.28 12.46
CA PHE A 254 -25.61 17.47 11.45
C PHE A 254 -24.98 18.31 10.32
N GLY A 255 -24.00 17.71 9.64
CA GLY A 255 -23.44 18.22 8.39
C GLY A 255 -23.86 17.39 7.19
N LEU A 256 -23.75 17.96 5.98
CA LEU A 256 -24.18 17.35 4.73
C LEU A 256 -23.08 17.37 3.67
N ALA A 257 -23.06 16.34 2.84
CA ALA A 257 -22.40 16.32 1.53
C ALA A 257 -23.26 15.50 0.55
N ALA A 258 -22.96 15.57 -0.74
CA ALA A 258 -23.66 14.79 -1.75
C ALA A 258 -22.73 14.31 -2.87
N VAL A 259 -23.17 13.31 -3.63
CA VAL A 259 -22.61 12.94 -4.92
C VAL A 259 -23.71 13.03 -5.96
N THR A 260 -23.49 13.78 -7.03
CA THR A 260 -24.35 13.75 -8.22
C THR A 260 -23.71 12.86 -9.28
N THR A 261 -24.52 12.14 -10.06
CA THR A 261 -23.99 11.16 -11.02
C THR A 261 -24.98 10.85 -12.15
N ASN A 262 -24.45 10.34 -13.26
CA ASN A 262 -25.23 9.68 -14.32
C ASN A 262 -25.42 8.16 -14.09
N PHE A 263 -24.85 7.59 -13.02
CA PHE A 263 -25.07 6.21 -12.63
C PHE A 263 -26.47 6.05 -12.01
N ALA A 264 -27.39 5.42 -12.75
CA ALA A 264 -28.78 5.26 -12.33
C ALA A 264 -28.90 4.40 -11.07
N ILE A 265 -29.70 4.87 -10.11
CA ILE A 265 -29.98 4.25 -8.81
C ILE A 265 -31.46 4.45 -8.45
N ALA A 266 -32.02 3.62 -7.57
CA ALA A 266 -33.40 3.81 -7.10
C ALA A 266 -33.46 4.95 -6.06
N PRO A 267 -34.27 6.00 -6.26
CA PRO A 267 -34.51 7.06 -5.28
C PRO A 267 -35.20 6.57 -4.00
N ASP A 268 -34.90 7.20 -2.88
CA ASP A 268 -35.68 7.07 -1.65
C ASP A 268 -36.89 7.99 -1.64
N GLN A 269 -37.85 7.67 -0.78
CA GLN A 269 -38.99 8.54 -0.52
C GLN A 269 -38.63 9.65 0.48
N PRO A 270 -39.14 10.89 0.26
CA PRO A 270 -39.00 11.98 1.21
C PRO A 270 -39.69 11.65 2.55
N LEU A 271 -39.37 12.42 3.59
CA LEU A 271 -40.03 12.27 4.90
C LEU A 271 -41.49 12.72 4.81
N GLY A 272 -42.40 11.92 5.37
CA GLY A 272 -43.81 12.30 5.47
C GLY A 272 -44.06 13.35 6.56
N PRO A 273 -45.27 13.96 6.59
CA PRO A 273 -45.67 14.82 7.70
C PRO A 273 -45.46 14.11 9.05
N ASN A 274 -44.91 14.82 10.03
CA ASN A 274 -44.62 14.29 11.36
C ASN A 274 -43.75 13.03 11.37
N ALA A 275 -42.83 12.85 10.40
CA ALA A 275 -41.99 11.65 10.30
C ALA A 275 -41.23 11.27 11.58
N GLY A 276 -40.81 12.27 12.37
CA GLY A 276 -40.21 12.06 13.70
C GLY A 276 -41.20 11.69 14.80
N HIS A 277 -42.49 12.00 14.66
CA HIS A 277 -43.52 11.81 15.69
C HIS A 277 -44.47 10.65 15.41
N ALA A 278 -44.04 9.63 14.64
CA ALA A 278 -44.83 8.41 14.38
C ALA A 278 -45.00 7.47 15.61
N GLY A 279 -45.00 8.04 16.82
CA GLY A 279 -45.18 7.33 18.09
C GLY A 279 -44.17 6.20 18.31
N LEU A 280 -44.68 5.04 18.75
CA LEU A 280 -43.87 3.85 19.05
C LEU A 280 -43.19 3.22 17.83
N ARG A 281 -43.55 3.63 16.60
CA ARG A 281 -42.94 3.10 15.38
C ARG A 281 -41.54 3.68 15.15
N SER A 282 -41.40 5.01 15.20
CA SER A 282 -40.11 5.70 15.01
C SER A 282 -39.30 5.82 16.30
N HIS A 283 -39.96 6.17 17.42
CA HIS A 283 -39.32 6.42 18.72
C HIS A 283 -39.86 5.49 19.81
N GLY A 284 -40.05 4.20 19.50
CA GLY A 284 -40.46 3.17 20.47
C GLY A 284 -39.39 2.14 20.80
N PRO A 285 -39.78 0.90 21.20
CA PRO A 285 -38.85 -0.11 21.72
C PRO A 285 -37.66 -0.43 20.81
N LYS A 286 -37.81 -0.42 19.49
CA LYS A 286 -36.70 -0.66 18.55
C LYS A 286 -35.62 0.44 18.61
N TRP A 287 -36.01 1.70 18.83
CA TRP A 287 -35.07 2.80 19.06
C TRP A 287 -34.50 2.81 20.48
N TRP A 288 -35.29 2.44 21.49
CA TRP A 288 -34.83 2.46 22.89
C TRP A 288 -33.91 1.29 23.24
N LEU A 289 -34.31 0.08 22.85
CA LEU A 289 -33.66 -1.19 23.21
C LEU A 289 -32.61 -1.61 22.18
N GLY A 290 -32.83 -1.32 20.89
CA GLY A 290 -31.87 -1.55 19.80
C GLY A 290 -32.25 -2.68 18.84
N GLY A 291 -31.24 -3.22 18.15
CA GLY A 291 -31.36 -4.11 16.96
C GLY A 291 -30.59 -3.58 15.74
N GLN A 292 -30.16 -2.33 15.84
CA GLN A 292 -29.23 -1.61 14.97
C GLN A 292 -28.05 -1.08 15.81
N GLN A 293 -27.08 -0.41 15.19
CA GLN A 293 -25.89 0.06 15.93
C GLN A 293 -26.20 1.23 16.89
N ARG A 294 -27.06 2.18 16.47
CA ARG A 294 -27.44 3.37 17.24
C ARG A 294 -28.82 3.19 17.87
N ARG A 295 -28.93 3.51 19.15
CA ARG A 295 -30.14 3.53 19.97
C ARG A 295 -30.13 4.78 20.84
N ALA A 296 -31.27 5.11 21.45
CA ALA A 296 -31.41 6.29 22.29
C ALA A 296 -30.27 6.46 23.30
N GLY A 297 -29.90 5.38 24.01
CA GLY A 297 -28.86 5.42 25.05
C GLY A 297 -27.40 5.32 24.58
N ASN A 298 -27.10 5.27 23.27
CA ASN A 298 -25.73 5.31 22.75
C ASN A 298 -25.59 6.17 21.46
N ALA A 299 -26.60 6.98 21.19
CA ALA A 299 -26.60 7.89 20.04
C ALA A 299 -25.48 8.94 20.18
N GLU A 300 -25.24 9.40 21.40
CA GLU A 300 -24.16 10.33 21.75
C GLU A 300 -23.05 9.60 22.55
N PRO A 301 -21.92 9.22 21.93
CA PRO A 301 -20.86 8.46 22.60
C PRO A 301 -20.19 9.18 23.77
N PHE A 302 -20.14 10.51 23.72
CA PHE A 302 -19.43 11.34 24.71
C PHE A 302 -20.38 11.96 25.73
N ALA A 303 -21.66 11.57 25.78
CA ALA A 303 -22.66 12.18 26.65
C ALA A 303 -22.18 12.36 28.11
N ASP A 304 -21.52 11.33 28.64
CA ASP A 304 -21.04 11.28 30.02
C ASP A 304 -19.50 11.09 30.12
N ARG A 305 -18.74 11.41 29.06
CA ARG A 305 -17.27 11.27 29.03
C ARG A 305 -16.59 12.47 28.38
N ASP A 306 -15.45 12.86 28.93
CA ASP A 306 -14.56 13.84 28.29
C ASP A 306 -13.97 13.30 26.99
N PHE A 307 -13.81 14.18 26.00
CA PHE A 307 -13.26 13.84 24.70
C PHE A 307 -11.85 13.26 24.82
N HIS A 308 -10.98 13.82 25.68
CA HIS A 308 -9.61 13.33 25.85
C HIS A 308 -9.53 11.89 26.41
N MET A 309 -10.60 11.39 27.02
CA MET A 309 -10.70 10.03 27.54
C MET A 309 -11.12 9.00 26.47
N GLY A 310 -11.57 9.46 25.30
CA GLY A 310 -11.97 8.62 24.19
C GLY A 310 -13.25 7.79 24.42
N PRO A 311 -13.70 7.07 23.38
CA PRO A 311 -14.95 6.31 23.42
C PRO A 311 -14.85 5.00 24.20
N TYR A 312 -13.64 4.49 24.44
CA TYR A 312 -13.39 3.24 25.15
C TYR A 312 -12.77 3.49 26.53
N PRO A 313 -13.13 2.70 27.57
CA PRO A 313 -12.70 2.95 28.94
C PRO A 313 -11.27 2.43 29.22
N PHE A 314 -10.27 2.99 28.54
CA PHE A 314 -8.85 2.63 28.73
C PHE A 314 -8.33 2.90 30.16
N GLU A 315 -8.96 3.80 30.90
CA GLU A 315 -8.64 4.08 32.31
C GLU A 315 -8.91 2.88 33.24
N LYS A 316 -9.69 1.90 32.79
CA LYS A 316 -9.97 0.66 33.54
C LYS A 316 -8.97 -0.46 33.25
N ILE A 317 -8.09 -0.27 32.28
CA ILE A 317 -7.07 -1.26 31.92
C ILE A 317 -5.82 -1.02 32.79
N LYS A 318 -5.24 -2.11 33.30
CA LYS A 318 -4.02 -2.04 34.10
C LYS A 318 -2.88 -1.47 33.25
N ARG A 319 -2.23 -0.44 33.80
CA ARG A 319 -1.03 0.19 33.24
C ARG A 319 0.22 -0.41 33.88
N VAL A 320 1.28 -0.53 33.10
CA VAL A 320 2.59 -1.07 33.53
C VAL A 320 3.70 -0.17 33.00
N GLU A 321 4.85 -0.11 33.70
CA GLU A 321 5.97 0.77 33.30
C GLU A 321 6.65 0.31 32.01
N THR A 322 6.74 -1.01 31.82
CA THR A 322 7.32 -1.63 30.63
C THR A 322 6.31 -2.56 29.98
N PRO A 323 6.36 -2.75 28.65
CA PRO A 323 5.47 -3.68 27.95
C PRO A 323 5.54 -5.11 28.53
N THR A 324 4.46 -5.88 28.37
CA THR A 324 4.32 -7.25 28.87
C THR A 324 5.22 -8.28 28.16
N SER A 325 5.90 -7.87 27.10
CA SER A 325 6.91 -8.65 26.38
C SER A 325 8.26 -7.94 26.47
N LEU A 326 9.34 -8.71 26.58
CA LEU A 326 10.70 -8.17 26.73
C LEU A 326 11.11 -7.32 25.52
N ILE A 327 11.71 -6.15 25.81
CA ILE A 327 12.35 -5.26 24.83
C ILE A 327 13.74 -4.89 25.37
N ASP A 328 14.80 -5.35 24.71
CA ASP A 328 16.19 -4.98 24.98
C ASP A 328 16.58 -3.77 24.12
N ALA A 329 16.05 -2.61 24.51
CA ALA A 329 16.09 -1.37 23.72
C ALA A 329 17.51 -0.94 23.31
N ASP A 330 18.52 -1.24 24.11
CA ASP A 330 19.91 -0.85 23.87
C ASP A 330 20.54 -1.59 22.68
N ARG A 331 19.96 -2.73 22.26
CA ARG A 331 20.51 -3.60 21.20
C ARG A 331 19.61 -3.71 19.97
N ILE A 332 18.46 -3.04 19.93
CA ILE A 332 17.56 -3.12 18.78
C ILE A 332 18.21 -2.42 17.58
N PRO A 333 18.49 -3.14 16.47
CA PRO A 333 19.09 -2.54 15.29
C PRO A 333 18.03 -1.77 14.50
N ARG A 334 18.46 -0.68 13.88
CA ARG A 334 17.70 0.00 12.83
C ARG A 334 18.02 -0.63 11.48
N PHE A 335 17.01 -0.78 10.64
CA PHE A 335 17.14 -1.35 9.29
C PHE A 335 16.46 -0.43 8.28
N PRO A 336 16.83 -0.47 6.99
CA PRO A 336 16.32 0.49 6.01
C PRO A 336 14.84 0.23 5.68
N LYS A 337 14.11 1.25 5.22
CA LYS A 337 12.74 1.08 4.71
C LYS A 337 12.66 0.04 3.58
N ARG A 338 13.77 -0.14 2.84
CA ARG A 338 13.98 -1.19 1.84
C ARG A 338 13.74 -2.62 2.35
N ALA A 339 13.85 -2.86 3.65
CA ALA A 339 13.58 -4.14 4.29
C ALA A 339 12.07 -4.41 4.51
N ASP A 340 11.21 -3.40 4.34
CA ASP A 340 9.75 -3.59 4.28
C ASP A 340 9.41 -4.58 3.18
N TRP A 341 8.63 -5.61 3.50
CA TRP A 341 8.29 -6.69 2.59
C TRP A 341 7.55 -6.25 1.32
N PHE A 342 6.79 -5.13 1.37
CA PHE A 342 6.19 -4.56 0.17
C PHE A 342 7.20 -3.78 -0.69
N ALA A 343 8.22 -3.18 -0.07
CA ALA A 343 9.34 -2.62 -0.83
C ALA A 343 10.15 -3.74 -1.48
N ARG A 344 10.45 -4.82 -0.73
CA ARG A 344 11.14 -6.01 -1.24
C ARG A 344 10.46 -6.62 -2.47
N SER A 345 9.13 -6.70 -2.48
CA SER A 345 8.38 -7.17 -3.65
C SER A 345 8.55 -6.26 -4.87
N ALA A 346 8.53 -4.94 -4.69
CA ALA A 346 8.69 -3.98 -5.80
C ALA A 346 10.07 -4.10 -6.47
N PHE A 347 11.12 -4.39 -5.69
CA PHE A 347 12.47 -4.61 -6.20
C PHE A 347 12.75 -6.04 -6.70
N GLY A 348 11.77 -6.94 -6.61
CA GLY A 348 11.89 -8.30 -7.14
C GLY A 348 12.55 -9.33 -6.22
N ASP A 349 12.78 -9.01 -4.94
CA ASP A 349 13.42 -9.93 -3.99
C ASP A 349 12.63 -11.23 -3.79
N LEU A 350 11.32 -11.17 -4.05
CA LEU A 350 10.39 -12.30 -3.96
C LEU A 350 10.13 -12.96 -5.32
N GLY A 351 10.86 -12.57 -6.36
CA GLY A 351 10.74 -13.11 -7.72
C GLY A 351 9.77 -12.33 -8.62
N LYS A 352 9.92 -12.51 -9.94
CA LYS A 352 9.20 -11.77 -10.99
C LYS A 352 7.68 -11.83 -10.85
N ALA A 353 7.11 -12.98 -10.46
CA ALA A 353 5.66 -13.14 -10.33
C ALA A 353 5.05 -12.22 -9.26
N VAL A 354 5.76 -12.01 -8.14
CA VAL A 354 5.33 -11.09 -7.08
C VAL A 354 5.59 -9.64 -7.51
N GLN A 355 6.72 -9.37 -8.14
CA GLN A 355 7.08 -8.03 -8.65
C GLN A 355 6.11 -7.53 -9.72
N ALA A 356 5.59 -8.43 -10.56
CA ALA A 356 4.61 -8.11 -11.59
C ALA A 356 3.28 -7.61 -11.02
N GLN A 357 3.03 -7.79 -9.72
CA GLN A 357 1.87 -7.24 -9.03
C GLN A 357 2.30 -5.93 -8.34
N ASP A 358 2.22 -4.81 -9.04
CA ASP A 358 2.57 -3.49 -8.47
C ASP A 358 1.51 -2.97 -7.48
N LEU A 359 1.88 -1.94 -6.70
CA LEU A 359 1.01 -1.33 -5.69
C LEU A 359 -0.35 -0.88 -6.26
N PRO A 360 -0.42 -0.14 -7.38
CA PRO A 360 -1.69 0.17 -8.03
C PRO A 360 -2.54 -1.07 -8.33
N HIS A 361 -1.93 -2.16 -8.77
CA HIS A 361 -2.64 -3.37 -9.12
C HIS A 361 -3.13 -4.17 -7.91
N PHE A 362 -2.27 -4.64 -7.00
CA PHE A 362 -2.71 -5.56 -5.94
C PHE A 362 -3.68 -4.93 -4.92
N VAL A 363 -3.60 -3.61 -4.72
CA VAL A 363 -4.60 -2.87 -3.92
C VAL A 363 -5.83 -2.58 -4.76
N GLY A 364 -5.64 -2.16 -6.02
CA GLY A 364 -6.68 -1.75 -6.95
C GLY A 364 -7.37 -2.87 -7.72
N LYS A 365 -7.15 -4.14 -7.33
CA LYS A 365 -7.89 -5.28 -7.88
C LYS A 365 -9.40 -5.09 -7.77
N ASN A 366 -9.89 -4.44 -6.70
CA ASN A 366 -11.28 -4.02 -6.55
C ASN A 366 -11.40 -2.49 -6.52
N PRO A 367 -12.53 -1.93 -6.98
CA PRO A 367 -12.69 -0.48 -7.13
C PRO A 367 -12.76 0.28 -5.80
N LEU A 368 -13.21 -0.35 -4.70
CA LEU A 368 -13.26 0.29 -3.38
C LEU A 368 -11.87 0.48 -2.76
N GLY A 369 -10.98 -0.51 -2.93
CA GLY A 369 -9.58 -0.40 -2.56
C GLY A 369 -8.85 0.65 -3.40
N ALA A 370 -9.12 0.67 -4.71
CA ALA A 370 -8.54 1.65 -5.63
C ALA A 370 -8.94 3.09 -5.30
N CYS A 371 -10.23 3.38 -5.05
CA CYS A 371 -10.67 4.75 -4.74
C CYS A 371 -10.03 5.26 -3.43
N ALA A 372 -9.99 4.44 -2.39
CA ALA A 372 -9.38 4.81 -1.11
C ALA A 372 -7.87 5.06 -1.23
N LEU A 373 -7.15 4.24 -2.03
CA LEU A 373 -5.73 4.47 -2.33
C LEU A 373 -5.50 5.79 -3.07
N ARG A 374 -6.29 6.06 -4.12
CA ARG A 374 -6.20 7.29 -4.91
C ARG A 374 -6.45 8.53 -4.05
N SER A 375 -7.49 8.52 -3.20
CA SER A 375 -7.76 9.60 -2.26
C SER A 375 -6.64 9.77 -1.24
N LEU A 376 -6.08 8.68 -0.70
CA LEU A 376 -4.96 8.73 0.23
C LEU A 376 -3.75 9.42 -0.39
N MET A 377 -3.40 9.03 -1.63
CA MET A 377 -2.27 9.63 -2.35
C MET A 377 -2.44 11.14 -2.50
N SER A 378 -3.64 11.65 -2.75
CA SER A 378 -3.87 13.10 -2.87
C SER A 378 -3.57 13.91 -1.59
N LEU A 379 -3.51 13.25 -0.43
CA LEU A 379 -3.21 13.90 0.86
C LEU A 379 -1.72 13.87 1.21
N ILE A 380 -0.89 13.09 0.52
CA ILE A 380 0.52 12.88 0.84
C ILE A 380 1.32 14.19 0.88
N PRO A 381 1.15 15.13 -0.06
CA PRO A 381 1.89 16.40 -0.04
C PRO A 381 1.64 17.28 1.20
N LEU A 382 0.59 17.01 1.98
CA LEU A 382 0.24 17.79 3.17
C LEU A 382 0.82 17.23 4.48
N GLN A 383 1.53 16.10 4.41
CA GLN A 383 1.95 15.34 5.60
C GLN A 383 3.26 15.80 6.23
N TYR A 384 4.01 16.67 5.54
CA TYR A 384 5.33 17.15 5.93
C TYR A 384 5.32 18.62 6.33
N GLY A 385 6.31 19.03 7.12
CA GLY A 385 6.60 20.44 7.35
C GLY A 385 7.22 20.73 8.71
N GLU A 386 7.98 21.81 8.75
CA GLU A 386 8.43 22.46 9.97
C GLU A 386 7.29 23.20 10.67
N ALA A 387 7.58 23.76 11.85
CA ALA A 387 6.67 24.70 12.52
C ALA A 387 6.26 25.83 11.55
N ARG A 388 4.96 26.16 11.51
CA ARG A 388 4.47 27.30 10.73
C ARG A 388 4.94 28.60 11.38
N ASP A 389 5.27 29.58 10.55
CA ASP A 389 5.63 30.91 11.01
C ASP A 389 4.42 31.58 11.73
N PRO A 390 4.56 31.99 13.01
CA PRO A 390 3.51 32.68 13.76
C PRO A 390 2.96 33.92 13.05
N SER A 391 3.77 34.62 12.25
CA SER A 391 3.33 35.77 11.46
C SER A 391 2.33 35.40 10.36
N GLN A 392 2.33 34.14 9.92
CA GLN A 392 1.40 33.61 8.92
C GLN A 392 0.15 33.00 9.56
N THR A 393 0.28 32.36 10.73
CA THR A 393 -0.85 31.68 11.38
C THR A 393 -1.64 32.56 12.33
N GLY A 394 -1.02 33.63 12.87
CA GLY A 394 -1.59 34.42 13.97
C GLY A 394 -1.59 33.69 15.32
N VAL A 395 -0.94 32.53 15.40
CA VAL A 395 -0.90 31.67 16.59
C VAL A 395 0.45 31.84 17.29
N GLN A 396 0.42 32.20 18.56
CA GLN A 396 1.60 32.10 19.41
C GLN A 396 1.78 30.65 19.88
N PRO A 397 3.02 30.15 20.00
CA PRO A 397 3.26 28.85 20.64
C PRO A 397 2.56 28.78 21.99
N ASN A 398 1.94 27.63 22.28
CA ASN A 398 1.20 27.47 23.52
C ASN A 398 2.13 27.45 24.75
N ASP A 399 1.56 27.29 25.94
CA ASP A 399 2.27 27.31 27.22
C ASP A 399 3.32 26.20 27.39
N GLY A 400 3.41 25.26 26.45
CA GLY A 400 4.36 24.15 26.47
C GLY A 400 4.07 23.13 27.56
N ASP A 401 2.91 23.20 28.23
CA ASP A 401 2.51 22.31 29.30
C ASP A 401 2.27 20.89 28.74
N PRO A 402 3.11 19.90 29.10
CA PRO A 402 3.01 18.56 28.53
C PRO A 402 1.66 17.88 28.84
N VAL A 403 1.05 18.16 29.99
CA VAL A 403 -0.21 17.52 30.39
C VAL A 403 -1.36 18.08 29.56
N LYS A 404 -1.46 19.41 29.47
CA LYS A 404 -2.50 20.06 28.66
C LYS A 404 -2.36 19.72 27.18
N ASN A 405 -1.13 19.65 26.66
CA ASN A 405 -0.89 19.24 25.27
C ASN A 405 -1.35 17.80 25.03
N ALA A 406 -1.09 16.89 25.97
CA ALA A 406 -1.59 15.52 25.87
C ALA A 406 -3.12 15.46 25.83
N GLU A 407 -3.81 16.25 26.67
CA GLU A 407 -5.27 16.35 26.68
C GLU A 407 -5.81 16.95 25.38
N ARG A 408 -5.21 18.05 24.88
CA ARG A 408 -5.55 18.68 23.59
C ARG A 408 -5.46 17.71 22.43
N LEU A 409 -4.33 17.02 22.32
CA LEU A 409 -4.07 16.07 21.25
C LEU A 409 -5.08 14.93 21.26
N LYS A 410 -5.35 14.34 22.44
CA LYS A 410 -6.34 13.28 22.57
C LYS A 410 -7.75 13.77 22.26
N ALA A 411 -8.17 14.89 22.88
CA ALA A 411 -9.50 15.46 22.66
C ALA A 411 -9.74 15.77 21.18
N ALA A 412 -8.79 16.42 20.51
CA ALA A 412 -8.87 16.72 19.09
C ALA A 412 -8.95 15.45 18.22
N CYS A 413 -8.12 14.44 18.49
CA CYS A 413 -8.16 13.18 17.74
C CYS A 413 -9.50 12.44 17.90
N TYR A 414 -10.01 12.32 19.12
CA TYR A 414 -11.29 11.67 19.39
C TYR A 414 -12.48 12.47 18.85
N TYR A 415 -12.42 13.79 18.96
CA TYR A 415 -13.38 14.70 18.34
C TYR A 415 -13.44 14.46 16.83
N LEU A 416 -12.29 14.36 16.15
CA LEU A 416 -12.19 14.05 14.73
C LEU A 416 -12.58 12.61 14.34
N ALA A 417 -13.00 11.77 15.29
CA ALA A 417 -13.44 10.38 15.12
C ALA A 417 -12.33 9.32 14.97
N THR A 418 -11.15 9.53 15.58
CA THR A 418 -10.20 8.44 15.82
C THR A 418 -10.73 7.46 16.86
N ASP A 419 -10.51 6.16 16.68
CA ASP A 419 -11.09 5.12 17.54
C ASP A 419 -10.29 4.88 18.84
N ALA A 420 -8.96 4.94 18.77
CA ALA A 420 -8.08 4.93 19.96
C ALA A 420 -6.82 5.77 19.73
N VAL A 421 -6.41 6.51 20.77
CA VAL A 421 -5.30 7.46 20.73
C VAL A 421 -4.42 7.26 21.95
N GLY A 422 -3.11 7.20 21.73
CA GLY A 422 -2.12 7.07 22.78
C GLY A 422 -0.87 7.89 22.44
N LEU A 423 -0.18 8.37 23.47
CA LEU A 423 0.99 9.23 23.34
C LEU A 423 2.21 8.50 23.87
N SER A 424 3.33 8.55 23.16
CA SER A 424 4.56 7.90 23.60
C SER A 424 5.79 8.71 23.22
N PRO A 425 6.95 8.43 23.83
CA PRO A 425 8.21 8.81 23.22
C PRO A 425 8.35 8.13 21.85
N THR A 426 9.26 8.65 21.04
CA THR A 426 9.71 8.04 19.79
C THR A 426 11.17 7.65 19.95
N PRO A 427 11.47 6.39 20.36
CA PRO A 427 12.83 5.92 20.49
C PRO A 427 13.55 5.91 19.14
N ASP A 428 14.88 6.07 19.14
CA ASP A 428 15.66 6.11 17.91
C ASP A 428 15.56 4.80 17.11
N TRP A 429 15.46 3.67 17.79
CA TRP A 429 15.27 2.35 17.18
C TRP A 429 13.88 2.15 16.55
N ALA A 430 12.91 3.05 16.82
CA ALA A 430 11.62 3.05 16.12
C ALA A 430 11.70 3.69 14.73
N TYR A 431 12.77 4.43 14.43
CA TYR A 431 13.03 4.94 13.07
C TYR A 431 13.71 3.88 12.21
N TYR A 432 13.28 3.76 10.95
CA TYR A 432 14.09 3.08 9.94
C TYR A 432 15.47 3.73 9.85
N SER A 433 16.51 2.99 9.44
CA SER A 433 17.84 3.55 9.23
C SER A 433 17.92 4.42 7.97
N HIS A 434 17.12 4.11 6.95
CA HIS A 434 17.06 4.82 5.68
C HIS A 434 15.61 4.95 5.19
N ASP A 435 15.32 6.04 4.48
CA ASP A 435 13.98 6.33 3.92
C ASP A 435 13.66 5.52 2.66
N SER A 436 12.50 5.79 2.04
CA SER A 436 12.05 5.13 0.81
C SER A 436 12.89 5.47 -0.43
N LYS A 437 13.69 6.54 -0.35
CA LYS A 437 14.68 6.97 -1.36
C LYS A 437 16.10 6.51 -1.02
N MET A 438 16.25 5.63 -0.02
CA MET A 438 17.52 5.08 0.46
C MET A 438 18.46 6.09 1.12
N ARG A 439 17.95 7.24 1.58
CA ARG A 439 18.75 8.25 2.28
C ARG A 439 18.81 7.91 3.77
N PRO A 440 19.97 8.06 4.44
CA PRO A 440 20.07 7.86 5.89
C PRO A 440 19.09 8.75 6.65
N ILE A 441 18.45 8.20 7.67
CA ILE A 441 17.56 8.93 8.57
C ILE A 441 18.31 9.23 9.87
N THR A 442 18.33 10.51 10.26
CA THR A 442 18.67 10.91 11.63
C THR A 442 17.36 11.09 12.40
N PRO A 443 17.09 10.34 13.48
CA PRO A 443 15.89 10.51 14.30
C PRO A 443 15.69 11.97 14.74
N TYR A 444 14.60 12.60 14.29
CA TYR A 444 14.39 14.06 14.41
C TYR A 444 13.28 14.46 15.39
N HIS A 445 12.36 13.56 15.74
CA HIS A 445 11.32 13.81 16.74
C HIS A 445 11.40 12.80 17.87
N LYS A 446 11.14 13.27 19.10
CA LYS A 446 11.17 12.43 20.31
C LYS A 446 9.78 12.10 20.85
N ASN A 447 8.73 12.65 20.24
CA ASN A 447 7.34 12.48 20.65
C ASN A 447 6.51 11.93 19.49
N SER A 448 5.55 11.04 19.77
CA SER A 448 4.58 10.56 18.78
C SER A 448 3.13 10.49 19.31
N VAL A 449 2.21 10.99 18.50
CA VAL A 449 0.76 10.83 18.65
C VAL A 449 0.35 9.62 17.84
N ASN A 450 -0.08 8.56 18.52
CA ASN A 450 -0.36 7.26 17.93
C ASN A 450 -1.87 7.06 17.83
N MET A 451 -2.35 6.70 16.63
CA MET A 451 -3.77 6.58 16.34
C MET A 451 -4.08 5.18 15.82
N MET A 452 -5.19 4.59 16.28
CA MET A 452 -5.77 3.36 15.74
C MET A 452 -7.16 3.64 15.18
N LEU A 453 -7.42 3.09 14.01
CA LEU A 453 -8.66 3.22 13.26
C LEU A 453 -9.25 1.83 13.02
N ASP A 454 -10.52 1.64 13.37
CA ASP A 454 -11.25 0.39 13.17
C ASP A 454 -11.46 0.12 11.67
N GLN A 455 -11.21 -1.12 11.23
CA GLN A 455 -11.46 -1.58 9.85
C GLN A 455 -12.93 -1.93 9.56
N GLY A 456 -13.79 -1.93 10.58
CA GLY A 456 -15.23 -2.17 10.50
C GLY A 456 -15.61 -3.62 10.78
N HIS A 457 -16.29 -3.85 11.91
CA HIS A 457 -16.76 -5.18 12.34
C HIS A 457 -17.74 -5.78 11.34
N GLU A 458 -18.71 -4.98 10.90
CA GLU A 458 -19.83 -5.40 10.05
C GLU A 458 -19.34 -5.99 8.73
N THR A 459 -18.51 -5.24 8.01
CA THR A 459 -17.95 -5.71 6.73
C THR A 459 -17.09 -6.96 6.95
N MET A 460 -16.30 -7.01 8.04
CA MET A 460 -15.46 -8.16 8.34
C MET A 460 -16.26 -9.43 8.66
N GLU A 461 -17.43 -9.30 9.27
CA GLU A 461 -18.36 -10.42 9.50
C GLU A 461 -18.87 -11.03 8.19
N GLY A 462 -19.14 -10.21 7.18
CA GLY A 462 -19.57 -10.69 5.86
C GLY A 462 -18.44 -11.27 4.99
N ALA A 463 -17.18 -11.00 5.33
CA ALA A 463 -16.04 -11.32 4.49
C ALA A 463 -15.43 -12.68 4.83
N SER A 464 -14.73 -13.30 3.89
CA SER A 464 -13.78 -14.42 4.14
C SER A 464 -12.53 -13.94 4.90
N GLY A 465 -12.24 -12.64 4.79
CA GLY A 465 -11.02 -11.99 5.28
C GLY A 465 -9.93 -11.87 4.19
N ASP A 466 -10.07 -12.59 3.08
CA ASP A 466 -9.15 -12.63 1.94
C ASP A 466 -9.89 -12.70 0.59
N ASP A 467 -11.11 -12.17 0.56
CA ASP A 467 -11.93 -11.97 -0.64
C ASP A 467 -11.73 -10.56 -1.22
N TRP A 468 -12.64 -10.14 -2.10
CA TRP A 468 -12.57 -8.87 -2.83
C TRP A 468 -12.71 -7.60 -1.97
N ILE A 469 -13.15 -7.67 -0.70
CA ILE A 469 -13.26 -6.48 0.17
C ILE A 469 -12.05 -6.26 1.07
N SER A 470 -11.15 -7.24 1.19
CA SER A 470 -10.08 -7.24 2.20
C SER A 470 -9.11 -6.05 2.06
N SER A 471 -8.66 -5.74 0.83
CA SER A 471 -7.81 -4.56 0.59
C SER A 471 -8.53 -3.25 0.90
N ALA A 472 -9.84 -3.16 0.58
CA ALA A 472 -10.65 -1.98 0.88
C ALA A 472 -10.70 -1.71 2.38
N GLN A 473 -10.96 -2.73 3.22
CA GLN A 473 -10.94 -2.61 4.69
C GLN A 473 -9.66 -1.98 5.23
N SER A 474 -8.51 -2.40 4.68
CA SER A 474 -7.23 -1.80 5.02
C SER A 474 -7.13 -0.35 4.53
N MET A 475 -7.42 -0.10 3.25
CA MET A 475 -7.25 1.22 2.64
C MET A 475 -8.17 2.28 3.23
N ARG A 476 -9.42 1.93 3.58
CA ARG A 476 -10.31 2.84 4.31
C ARG A 476 -9.67 3.32 5.60
N ALA A 477 -9.17 2.40 6.44
CA ALA A 477 -8.61 2.78 7.72
C ALA A 477 -7.30 3.58 7.57
N TYR A 478 -6.47 3.25 6.58
CA TYR A 478 -5.28 4.03 6.26
C TYR A 478 -5.60 5.44 5.74
N LEU A 479 -6.61 5.59 4.89
CA LEU A 479 -7.08 6.88 4.42
C LEU A 479 -7.63 7.73 5.57
N ARG A 480 -8.45 7.14 6.45
CA ARG A 480 -8.94 7.82 7.65
C ARG A 480 -7.77 8.35 8.49
N PHE A 481 -6.75 7.52 8.74
CA PHE A 481 -5.55 8.01 9.43
C PHE A 481 -4.85 9.15 8.66
N SER A 482 -4.65 9.00 7.35
CA SER A 482 -4.01 10.02 6.51
C SER A 482 -4.72 11.37 6.59
N LEU A 483 -6.05 11.38 6.64
CA LEU A 483 -6.87 12.57 6.79
C LEU A 483 -6.79 13.15 8.19
N LEU A 484 -7.12 12.35 9.21
CA LEU A 484 -7.24 12.83 10.59
C LEU A 484 -5.87 13.13 11.21
N GLY A 485 -4.90 12.23 11.02
CA GLY A 485 -3.51 12.43 11.42
C GLY A 485 -2.88 13.63 10.71
N GLY A 486 -3.23 13.83 9.44
CA GLY A 486 -2.82 15.01 8.68
C GLY A 486 -3.33 16.33 9.26
N VAL A 487 -4.62 16.40 9.64
CA VAL A 487 -5.21 17.57 10.31
C VAL A 487 -4.51 17.84 11.64
N ILE A 488 -4.22 16.80 12.42
CA ILE A 488 -3.50 16.92 13.70
C ILE A 488 -2.05 17.37 13.47
N GLY A 489 -1.35 16.83 12.49
CA GLY A 489 0.00 17.27 12.13
C GLY A 489 0.04 18.74 11.71
N GLU A 490 -0.92 19.19 10.90
CA GLU A 490 -1.04 20.62 10.54
C GLU A 490 -1.36 21.47 11.77
N GLN A 491 -2.25 21.04 12.65
CA GLN A 491 -2.55 21.77 13.88
C GLN A 491 -1.30 21.92 14.76
N ILE A 492 -0.52 20.86 14.95
CA ILE A 492 0.73 20.91 15.72
C ILE A 492 1.73 21.91 15.09
N ARG A 493 1.88 21.90 13.76
CA ARG A 493 2.72 22.89 13.05
C ARG A 493 2.24 24.31 13.24
N ARG A 494 0.92 24.55 13.22
CA ARG A 494 0.33 25.86 13.52
C ARG A 494 0.58 26.33 14.94
N GLN A 495 0.74 25.41 15.90
CA GLN A 495 1.09 25.69 17.29
C GLN A 495 2.60 25.95 17.50
N GLY A 496 3.39 26.02 16.42
CA GLY A 496 4.82 26.36 16.48
C GLY A 496 5.75 25.16 16.71
N TYR A 497 5.29 23.93 16.51
CA TYR A 497 6.10 22.73 16.67
C TYR A 497 6.22 21.96 15.34
N SER A 498 7.42 21.47 15.01
CA SER A 498 7.60 20.58 13.86
C SER A 498 6.76 19.30 14.01
N ALA A 499 6.15 18.83 12.92
CA ALA A 499 5.39 17.59 12.93
C ALA A 499 5.32 16.91 11.56
N ARG A 500 5.45 15.58 11.55
CA ARG A 500 5.31 14.73 10.36
C ARG A 500 4.27 13.64 10.59
N THR A 501 3.38 13.46 9.61
CA THR A 501 2.43 12.34 9.59
C THR A 501 3.07 11.14 8.92
N HIS A 502 3.00 9.97 9.55
CA HIS A 502 3.55 8.70 9.06
C HIS A 502 2.42 7.74 8.70
N THR A 503 2.12 7.65 7.40
CA THR A 503 1.08 6.79 6.83
C THR A 503 1.66 5.45 6.32
N VAL A 504 0.78 4.60 5.78
CA VAL A 504 1.18 3.29 5.23
C VAL A 504 2.04 3.41 3.98
N VAL A 505 1.78 4.42 3.13
CA VAL A 505 2.52 4.60 1.87
C VAL A 505 3.72 5.52 2.04
N ASP A 506 3.70 6.36 3.08
CA ASP A 506 4.82 7.21 3.44
C ASP A 506 5.03 7.30 4.95
N GLY A 507 6.08 6.65 5.45
CA GLY A 507 6.37 6.60 6.88
C GLY A 507 7.78 6.09 7.17
N GLU A 508 8.45 6.81 8.07
CA GLU A 508 9.83 6.59 8.53
C GLU A 508 9.89 5.93 9.91
N LEU A 509 8.74 5.56 10.48
CA LEU A 509 8.61 4.91 11.78
C LEU A 509 8.05 3.50 11.67
N LEU A 510 8.52 2.62 12.55
CA LEU A 510 7.92 1.34 12.86
C LEU A 510 6.75 1.58 13.83
N LEU A 511 5.52 1.36 13.36
CA LEU A 511 4.31 1.65 14.14
C LEU A 511 4.03 0.67 15.30
N PRO A 512 4.24 -0.66 15.18
CA PRO A 512 3.96 -1.60 16.26
C PRO A 512 4.59 -1.24 17.62
N PRO A 513 5.89 -0.89 17.73
CA PRO A 513 6.46 -0.52 19.02
C PRO A 513 5.82 0.75 19.62
N LEU A 514 5.44 1.73 18.80
CA LEU A 514 4.79 2.94 19.30
C LEU A 514 3.39 2.63 19.86
N MET A 515 2.65 1.68 19.26
CA MET A 515 1.36 1.22 19.81
C MET A 515 1.52 0.52 21.16
N LEU A 516 2.61 -0.22 21.37
CA LEU A 516 2.94 -0.84 22.66
C LEU A 516 3.29 0.21 23.72
N LEU A 517 4.20 1.13 23.38
CA LEU A 517 4.69 2.17 24.29
C LEU A 517 3.57 3.14 24.70
N SER A 518 2.65 3.45 23.78
CA SER A 518 1.49 4.31 24.04
C SER A 518 0.33 3.58 24.74
N GLY A 519 0.49 2.30 25.08
CA GLY A 519 -0.52 1.53 25.80
C GLY A 519 -1.83 1.33 25.03
N LEU A 520 -1.73 1.18 23.71
CA LEU A 520 -2.88 0.92 22.83
C LEU A 520 -3.11 -0.57 22.58
N GLY A 521 -2.21 -1.45 22.99
CA GLY A 521 -2.38 -2.88 22.85
C GLY A 521 -1.19 -3.68 23.38
N GLU A 522 -1.25 -4.99 23.21
CA GLU A 522 -0.19 -5.93 23.54
C GLU A 522 0.24 -6.73 22.30
N ILE A 523 1.44 -7.33 22.34
CA ILE A 523 1.90 -8.27 21.31
C ILE A 523 0.97 -9.47 21.28
N SER A 524 0.56 -9.89 20.09
CA SER A 524 -0.36 -11.01 19.87
C SER A 524 0.28 -12.14 19.09
N ARG A 525 -0.31 -13.34 19.14
CA ARG A 525 0.12 -14.50 18.34
C ARG A 525 0.16 -14.24 16.84
N ILE A 526 -0.63 -13.27 16.35
CA ILE A 526 -0.63 -12.91 14.92
C ILE A 526 0.77 -12.48 14.45
N GLY A 527 1.61 -11.98 15.38
CA GLY A 527 2.99 -11.57 15.13
C GLY A 527 3.07 -10.07 14.97
N ASP A 528 3.15 -9.60 13.73
CA ASP A 528 3.34 -8.17 13.40
C ASP A 528 2.06 -7.30 13.62
N VAL A 529 1.13 -7.73 14.49
CA VAL A 529 -0.11 -7.01 14.83
C VAL A 529 -0.23 -6.87 16.34
N ILE A 530 -0.28 -5.61 16.78
CA ILE A 530 -0.60 -5.24 18.17
C ILE A 530 -2.11 -5.32 18.35
N LEU A 531 -2.54 -6.09 19.35
CA LEU A 531 -3.97 -6.33 19.60
C LEU A 531 -4.47 -5.40 20.69
N ASN A 532 -5.57 -4.69 20.38
CA ASN A 532 -6.22 -3.78 21.29
C ASN A 532 -7.32 -4.49 22.11
N PRO A 533 -7.50 -4.19 23.42
CA PRO A 533 -8.49 -4.88 24.26
C PRO A 533 -9.96 -4.68 23.85
N TYR A 534 -10.27 -3.62 23.10
CA TYR A 534 -11.62 -3.29 22.67
C TYR A 534 -11.88 -3.59 21.19
N LEU A 535 -10.97 -3.16 20.31
CA LEU A 535 -11.03 -3.37 18.86
C LEU A 535 -10.52 -4.76 18.43
N GLY A 536 -9.86 -5.49 19.34
CA GLY A 536 -9.11 -6.69 18.97
C GLY A 536 -7.99 -6.35 17.99
N PRO A 537 -7.69 -7.23 17.02
CA PRO A 537 -6.73 -6.95 15.96
C PRO A 537 -7.36 -6.20 14.75
N ARG A 538 -8.64 -5.80 14.80
CA ARG A 538 -9.40 -5.23 13.67
C ARG A 538 -9.07 -3.75 13.41
N LEU A 539 -7.79 -3.43 13.31
CA LEU A 539 -7.34 -2.03 13.28
C LEU A 539 -6.26 -1.80 12.23
N LYS A 540 -6.11 -0.54 11.83
CA LYS A 540 -4.88 0.00 11.26
C LYS A 540 -4.38 1.12 12.15
N SER A 541 -3.08 1.35 12.13
CA SER A 541 -2.45 2.41 12.90
C SER A 541 -1.68 3.38 12.02
N GLY A 542 -1.42 4.55 12.58
CA GLY A 542 -0.49 5.54 12.07
C GLY A 542 0.02 6.42 13.20
N ALA A 543 1.04 7.23 12.93
CA ALA A 543 1.65 8.10 13.93
C ALA A 543 1.90 9.51 13.38
N VAL A 544 1.75 10.52 14.23
CA VAL A 544 2.25 11.88 13.97
C VAL A 544 3.43 12.10 14.91
N SER A 545 4.65 12.18 14.37
CA SER A 545 5.83 12.51 15.16
C SER A 545 5.98 14.01 15.30
N THR A 546 6.47 14.50 16.44
CA THR A 546 6.56 15.93 16.70
C THR A 546 7.65 16.33 17.71
N SER A 547 8.02 17.61 17.70
CA SER A 547 8.76 18.29 18.78
C SER A 547 7.87 18.82 19.91
N MET A 548 6.54 18.82 19.78
CA MET A 548 5.61 19.31 20.81
C MET A 548 5.76 18.54 22.11
N PRO A 549 6.02 19.20 23.26
CA PRO A 549 6.12 18.53 24.54
C PRO A 549 4.75 18.01 24.98
N MET A 550 4.71 16.76 25.43
CA MET A 550 3.48 16.10 25.87
C MET A 550 3.75 15.01 26.91
N SER A 551 2.81 14.79 27.82
CA SER A 551 2.84 13.64 28.73
C SER A 551 2.49 12.36 27.99
N TYR A 552 3.19 11.27 28.34
CA TYR A 552 3.01 9.97 27.70
C TYR A 552 2.01 9.10 28.44
N ASP A 553 1.36 8.23 27.66
CA ASP A 553 0.68 7.06 28.19
C ASP A 553 1.68 5.99 28.62
N LYS A 554 1.19 5.05 29.43
CA LYS A 554 1.95 3.86 29.83
C LYS A 554 1.47 2.63 29.08
N PRO A 555 2.36 1.66 28.80
CA PRO A 555 1.97 0.34 28.31
C PRO A 555 0.86 -0.31 29.16
N ILE A 556 0.13 -1.24 28.56
CA ILE A 556 -0.99 -1.93 29.20
C ILE A 556 -0.72 -3.42 29.40
N ASP A 557 -1.40 -4.00 30.38
CA ASP A 557 -1.50 -5.44 30.62
C ASP A 557 -2.97 -5.81 30.81
N PHE A 558 -3.53 -6.51 29.83
CA PHE A 558 -4.90 -7.03 29.87
C PHE A 558 -4.93 -8.55 29.78
N GLY A 559 -3.82 -9.21 30.12
CA GLY A 559 -3.71 -10.67 30.15
C GLY A 559 -3.61 -11.32 28.77
N LEU A 560 -3.27 -10.56 27.72
CA LEU A 560 -3.24 -11.09 26.35
C LEU A 560 -2.20 -12.20 26.18
N GLN A 561 -1.05 -12.07 26.83
CA GLN A 561 0.04 -13.05 26.68
C GLN A 561 -0.44 -14.47 27.01
N ASN A 562 -1.06 -14.63 28.18
CA ASN A 562 -1.67 -15.88 28.61
C ASN A 562 -2.82 -16.33 27.68
N PHE A 563 -3.65 -15.39 27.19
CA PHE A 563 -4.73 -15.74 26.27
C PHE A 563 -4.19 -16.30 24.94
N CYS A 564 -3.19 -15.65 24.35
CA CYS A 564 -2.56 -16.08 23.10
C CYS A 564 -1.76 -17.38 23.27
N ASP A 565 -1.11 -17.62 24.41
CA ASP A 565 -0.47 -18.91 24.71
C ASP A 565 -1.45 -20.09 24.64
N ASN A 566 -2.72 -19.84 24.98
CA ASN A 566 -3.77 -20.86 25.03
C ASN A 566 -4.71 -20.87 23.80
N CYS A 567 -4.47 -20.01 22.81
CA CYS A 567 -5.33 -19.86 21.63
C CYS A 567 -4.51 -19.87 20.33
N GLN A 568 -4.82 -20.80 19.43
CA GLN A 568 -4.15 -20.95 18.13
C GLN A 568 -5.06 -20.62 16.93
N LYS A 569 -6.23 -20.03 17.16
CA LYS A 569 -7.24 -19.80 16.11
C LYS A 569 -6.69 -18.99 14.92
N CYS A 570 -5.91 -17.93 15.15
CA CYS A 570 -5.31 -17.17 14.05
C CYS A 570 -4.29 -17.99 13.24
N ALA A 571 -3.50 -18.85 13.89
CA ALA A 571 -2.57 -19.77 13.21
C ALA A 571 -3.33 -20.81 12.38
N ARG A 572 -4.35 -21.43 12.97
CA ARG A 572 -5.25 -22.37 12.32
C ARG A 572 -5.92 -21.78 11.09
N GLU A 573 -6.40 -20.55 11.16
CA GLU A 573 -7.17 -19.94 10.07
C GLU A 573 -6.33 -19.18 9.03
N CYS A 574 -5.02 -18.96 9.26
CA CYS A 574 -4.14 -18.17 8.37
C CYS A 574 -3.88 -18.83 7.00
N PRO A 575 -4.42 -18.37 5.87
CA PRO A 575 -4.39 -19.11 4.60
C PRO A 575 -2.99 -19.53 4.13
N SER A 576 -2.00 -18.67 4.34
CA SER A 576 -0.60 -18.91 3.98
C SER A 576 0.20 -19.72 5.00
N GLY A 577 -0.38 -20.14 6.13
CA GLY A 577 0.35 -20.84 7.19
C GLY A 577 1.49 -20.03 7.81
N ALA A 578 1.45 -18.69 7.73
CA ALA A 578 2.52 -17.80 8.17
C ALA A 578 2.57 -17.56 9.68
N ILE A 579 1.48 -17.81 10.41
CA ILE A 579 1.37 -17.52 11.84
C ILE A 579 1.82 -18.73 12.66
N SER A 580 2.70 -18.50 13.63
CA SER A 580 3.24 -19.55 14.51
C SER A 580 2.19 -20.10 15.48
N ALA A 581 2.09 -21.43 15.55
CA ALA A 581 1.36 -22.16 16.59
C ALA A 581 2.23 -22.42 17.84
N GLY A 582 3.54 -22.14 17.76
CA GLY A 582 4.53 -22.39 18.82
C GLY A 582 4.63 -21.28 19.87
N PRO A 583 5.69 -21.32 20.71
CA PRO A 583 5.97 -20.32 21.73
C PRO A 583 6.49 -19.00 21.14
N LYS A 584 6.65 -17.99 22.00
CA LYS A 584 7.37 -16.75 21.67
C LYS A 584 8.87 -17.02 21.55
N VAL A 585 9.53 -16.19 20.75
CA VAL A 585 10.97 -16.21 20.50
C VAL A 585 11.52 -14.79 20.61
N MET A 586 12.83 -14.66 20.77
CA MET A 586 13.52 -13.39 20.65
C MET A 586 13.85 -13.11 19.19
N PHE A 587 13.54 -11.91 18.73
CA PHE A 587 13.80 -11.45 17.37
C PHE A 587 14.28 -10.00 17.41
N ASN A 588 15.47 -9.73 16.90
CA ASN A 588 16.08 -8.40 16.83
C ASN A 588 16.01 -7.61 18.17
N GLY A 589 16.21 -8.29 19.30
CA GLY A 589 16.21 -7.67 20.65
C GLY A 589 14.85 -7.58 21.34
N TYR A 590 13.77 -8.15 20.78
CA TYR A 590 12.45 -8.15 21.42
C TYR A 590 11.75 -9.51 21.33
N GLU A 591 10.87 -9.75 22.30
CA GLU A 591 10.07 -10.97 22.43
C GLU A 591 8.81 -10.90 21.54
N ILE A 592 8.55 -11.93 20.73
CA ILE A 592 7.41 -11.96 19.80
C ILE A 592 7.01 -13.40 19.41
N TRP A 593 5.73 -13.62 19.06
CA TRP A 593 5.34 -14.76 18.22
C TRP A 593 5.72 -14.46 16.77
N ARG A 594 6.91 -14.89 16.34
CA ARG A 594 7.39 -14.52 15.01
C ARG A 594 6.57 -15.20 13.90
N SER A 595 5.95 -14.38 13.04
CA SER A 595 5.32 -14.86 11.81
C SER A 595 6.30 -14.90 10.63
N ASP A 596 6.06 -15.82 9.69
CA ASP A 596 6.75 -15.89 8.39
C ASP A 596 6.22 -14.77 7.48
N ALA A 597 6.89 -13.62 7.53
CA ALA A 597 6.48 -12.44 6.80
C ALA A 597 6.59 -12.60 5.27
N GLU A 598 7.49 -13.46 4.79
CA GLU A 598 7.60 -13.79 3.35
C GLU A 598 6.32 -14.48 2.87
N LYS A 599 5.89 -15.56 3.55
CA LYS A 599 4.66 -16.29 3.21
C LYS A 599 3.44 -15.39 3.22
N CYS A 600 3.32 -14.54 4.27
CA CYS A 600 2.23 -13.59 4.38
C CYS A 600 2.22 -12.59 3.20
N THR A 601 3.38 -12.06 2.84
CA THR A 601 3.53 -11.06 1.77
C THR A 601 3.22 -11.65 0.41
N ARG A 602 3.79 -12.82 0.08
CA ARG A 602 3.50 -13.53 -1.17
C ARG A 602 2.00 -13.73 -1.33
N TYR A 603 1.34 -14.33 -0.33
CA TYR A 603 -0.08 -14.60 -0.39
C TYR A 603 -0.92 -13.32 -0.55
N ARG A 604 -0.60 -12.26 0.19
CA ARG A 604 -1.35 -10.99 0.09
C ARG A 604 -1.24 -10.38 -1.32
N ILE A 605 -0.04 -10.35 -1.89
CA ILE A 605 0.19 -9.73 -3.21
C ILE A 605 -0.40 -10.58 -4.33
N THR A 606 -0.20 -11.90 -4.29
CA THR A 606 -0.55 -12.81 -5.39
C THR A 606 -1.95 -13.41 -5.28
N ASN A 607 -2.71 -13.16 -4.22
CA ASN A 607 -4.08 -13.65 -4.07
C ASN A 607 -4.92 -13.32 -5.32
N ASP A 608 -5.41 -14.35 -5.99
CA ASP A 608 -6.13 -14.29 -7.26
C ASP A 608 -7.62 -14.65 -7.13
N ARG A 609 -8.07 -14.88 -5.88
CA ARG A 609 -9.48 -15.11 -5.50
C ARG A 609 -10.00 -14.00 -4.57
N GLY A 610 -9.30 -12.87 -4.53
CA GLY A 610 -9.58 -11.72 -3.68
C GLY A 610 -8.51 -10.64 -3.81
N ALA A 611 -8.54 -9.63 -2.94
CA ALA A 611 -7.58 -8.55 -2.93
C ALA A 611 -6.91 -8.46 -1.55
N MET A 612 -5.63 -8.86 -1.44
CA MET A 612 -4.90 -8.95 -0.17
C MET A 612 -5.47 -10.00 0.81
N CYS A 613 -5.15 -9.89 2.09
CA CYS A 613 -5.64 -10.76 3.15
C CYS A 613 -5.55 -10.06 4.51
N GLY A 614 -6.54 -10.32 5.35
CA GLY A 614 -6.69 -9.89 6.74
C GLY A 614 -7.43 -10.91 7.60
N ARG A 615 -7.48 -12.18 7.17
CA ARG A 615 -8.27 -13.25 7.80
C ARG A 615 -7.93 -13.49 9.27
N CYS A 616 -6.66 -13.33 9.66
CA CYS A 616 -6.23 -13.44 11.05
C CYS A 616 -6.93 -12.45 11.99
N MET A 617 -7.31 -11.27 11.49
CA MET A 617 -8.07 -10.28 12.26
C MET A 617 -9.52 -10.73 12.45
N LYS A 618 -10.14 -11.22 11.37
CA LYS A 618 -11.53 -11.70 11.36
C LYS A 618 -11.76 -12.82 12.37
N THR A 619 -10.88 -13.82 12.40
CA THR A 619 -11.10 -15.04 13.18
C THR A 619 -10.63 -14.95 14.62
N CYS A 620 -9.99 -13.84 15.03
CA CYS A 620 -9.54 -13.67 16.40
C CYS A 620 -10.73 -13.56 17.37
N PRO A 621 -10.74 -14.27 18.53
CA PRO A 621 -11.81 -14.16 19.52
C PRO A 621 -12.02 -12.75 20.11
N TRP A 622 -11.04 -11.85 19.95
CA TRP A 622 -11.13 -10.46 20.38
C TRP A 622 -11.78 -9.53 19.35
N ASN A 623 -12.08 -10.04 18.14
CA ASN A 623 -12.86 -9.34 17.13
C ASN A 623 -14.35 -9.35 17.52
N LEU A 624 -14.73 -8.45 18.43
CA LEU A 624 -16.06 -8.44 19.05
C LEU A 624 -16.95 -7.31 18.50
N GLU A 625 -18.26 -7.53 18.60
CA GLU A 625 -19.31 -6.61 18.17
C GLU A 625 -19.50 -5.43 19.16
N GLY A 626 -19.13 -5.63 20.43
CA GLY A 626 -19.31 -4.63 21.49
C GLY A 626 -20.65 -4.74 22.22
N LEU A 627 -21.18 -5.97 22.32
CA LEU A 627 -22.39 -6.27 23.08
C LEU A 627 -22.12 -6.24 24.58
N PHE A 628 -23.19 -6.08 25.36
CA PHE A 628 -23.13 -6.27 26.81
C PHE A 628 -22.62 -7.69 27.15
N ALA A 629 -23.02 -8.72 26.41
CA ALA A 629 -22.50 -10.08 26.58
C ALA A 629 -20.99 -10.19 26.31
N ASP A 630 -20.46 -9.42 25.36
CA ASP A 630 -19.01 -9.39 25.08
C ASP A 630 -18.22 -8.78 26.24
N SER A 631 -18.85 -7.94 27.07
CA SER A 631 -18.19 -7.39 28.26
C SER A 631 -17.87 -8.46 29.30
N ALA A 632 -18.72 -9.49 29.43
CA ALA A 632 -18.46 -10.64 30.30
C ALA A 632 -17.33 -11.51 29.77
N PHE A 633 -17.30 -11.75 28.44
CA PHE A 633 -16.17 -12.44 27.78
C PHE A 633 -14.86 -11.69 28.04
N ARG A 634 -14.81 -10.37 27.76
CA ARG A 634 -13.60 -9.55 27.99
C ARG A 634 -13.18 -9.58 29.45
N TRP A 635 -14.13 -9.41 30.38
CA TRP A 635 -13.82 -9.42 31.81
C TRP A 635 -13.20 -10.75 32.24
N LEU A 636 -13.76 -11.90 31.81
CA LEU A 636 -13.20 -13.21 32.09
C LEU A 636 -11.82 -13.40 31.45
N ALA A 637 -11.66 -13.02 30.18
CA ALA A 637 -10.39 -13.13 29.48
C ALA A 637 -9.27 -12.31 30.15
N ILE A 638 -9.60 -11.14 30.70
CA ILE A 638 -8.65 -10.23 31.38
C ILE A 638 -8.37 -10.67 32.82
N ASN A 639 -9.41 -11.06 33.58
CA ASN A 639 -9.32 -11.23 35.03
C ASN A 639 -9.24 -12.69 35.49
N ALA A 640 -9.54 -13.65 34.62
CA ALA A 640 -9.50 -15.09 34.93
C ALA A 640 -8.61 -15.85 33.92
N PRO A 641 -7.28 -15.81 34.06
CA PRO A 641 -6.34 -16.40 33.10
C PRO A 641 -6.59 -17.88 32.80
N ALA A 642 -7.04 -18.66 33.79
CA ALA A 642 -7.37 -20.08 33.63
C ALA A 642 -8.55 -20.34 32.66
N SER A 643 -9.35 -19.30 32.33
CA SER A 643 -10.47 -19.42 31.40
C SER A 643 -10.07 -19.35 29.93
N ALA A 644 -8.86 -18.90 29.59
CA ALA A 644 -8.44 -18.58 28.23
C ALA A 644 -8.68 -19.73 27.22
N LYS A 645 -8.24 -20.95 27.55
CA LYS A 645 -8.43 -22.12 26.69
C LYS A 645 -9.92 -22.43 26.45
N THR A 646 -10.72 -22.42 27.52
CA THR A 646 -12.16 -22.68 27.45
C THR A 646 -12.88 -21.59 26.65
N LEU A 647 -12.50 -20.32 26.81
CA LEU A 647 -13.05 -19.20 26.05
C LEU A 647 -12.72 -19.31 24.56
N ALA A 648 -11.50 -19.69 24.20
CA ALA A 648 -11.12 -19.93 22.81
C ALA A 648 -11.92 -21.09 22.18
N GLN A 649 -12.12 -22.19 22.92
CA GLN A 649 -12.96 -23.32 22.48
C GLN A 649 -14.44 -22.93 22.36
N LEU A 650 -14.95 -22.09 23.26
CA LEU A 650 -16.31 -21.58 23.21
C LEU A 650 -16.52 -20.69 21.96
N ASP A 651 -15.53 -19.87 21.62
CA ASP A 651 -15.56 -19.01 20.43
C ASP A 651 -15.74 -19.84 19.14
N ASP A 652 -15.05 -20.97 19.02
CA ASP A 652 -15.23 -21.94 17.92
C ASP A 652 -16.62 -22.59 17.94
N LYS A 653 -17.09 -23.05 19.11
CA LYS A 653 -18.43 -23.65 19.25
C LYS A 653 -19.56 -22.68 18.90
N LEU A 654 -19.35 -21.38 19.11
CA LEU A 654 -20.30 -20.33 18.74
C LEU A 654 -20.22 -19.95 17.25
N GLY A 655 -19.32 -20.56 16.47
CA GLY A 655 -19.12 -20.24 15.05
C GLY A 655 -18.63 -18.82 14.81
N ARG A 656 -17.99 -18.17 15.79
CA ARG A 656 -17.49 -16.80 15.66
C ARG A 656 -16.32 -16.78 14.68
N GLY A 657 -16.41 -15.91 13.67
CA GLY A 657 -15.46 -15.87 12.55
C GLY A 657 -15.91 -16.63 11.30
N SER A 658 -17.10 -17.25 11.28
CA SER A 658 -17.75 -17.67 10.03
C SER A 658 -18.22 -16.48 9.19
N ILE A 659 -18.61 -16.73 7.95
CA ILE A 659 -19.17 -15.71 7.07
C ILE A 659 -20.63 -15.46 7.45
N ASN A 660 -21.01 -14.19 7.59
CA ASN A 660 -22.41 -13.77 7.74
C ASN A 660 -22.92 -13.15 6.43
N PRO A 661 -23.71 -13.87 5.61
CA PRO A 661 -24.18 -13.37 4.31
C PRO A 661 -24.99 -12.08 4.39
N VAL A 662 -25.68 -11.80 5.51
CA VAL A 662 -26.44 -10.54 5.71
C VAL A 662 -25.52 -9.32 5.69
N LYS A 663 -24.23 -9.52 5.96
CA LYS A 663 -23.21 -8.49 6.03
C LYS A 663 -22.39 -8.35 4.75
N LYS A 664 -22.56 -9.24 3.78
CA LYS A 664 -21.95 -9.12 2.46
C LYS A 664 -22.76 -8.12 1.62
N TRP A 665 -22.26 -6.90 1.50
CA TRP A 665 -22.92 -5.79 0.78
C TRP A 665 -22.21 -5.37 -0.51
N TRP A 666 -20.96 -5.82 -0.70
CA TRP A 666 -20.16 -5.45 -1.86
C TRP A 666 -20.38 -6.39 -3.04
N TRP A 667 -20.04 -5.91 -4.23
CA TRP A 667 -19.98 -6.74 -5.44
C TRP A 667 -18.61 -7.41 -5.55
N ASP A 668 -18.60 -8.67 -5.99
CA ASP A 668 -17.37 -9.39 -6.33
C ASP A 668 -16.96 -9.01 -7.75
N VAL A 669 -16.26 -7.87 -7.89
CA VAL A 669 -15.74 -7.36 -9.16
C VAL A 669 -14.22 -7.21 -9.09
N GLU A 670 -13.57 -7.47 -10.22
CA GLU A 670 -12.11 -7.39 -10.36
C GLU A 670 -11.71 -6.58 -11.59
N ILE A 671 -10.55 -5.94 -11.56
CA ILE A 671 -10.00 -5.27 -12.75
C ILE A 671 -9.64 -6.32 -13.80
N ASN A 672 -10.06 -6.13 -15.06
CA ASN A 672 -9.87 -7.10 -16.13
C ASN A 672 -8.39 -7.21 -16.56
N GLY A 673 -7.66 -8.13 -15.94
CA GLY A 673 -6.24 -8.35 -16.19
C GLY A 673 -5.33 -7.30 -15.55
N PHE A 674 -4.03 -7.45 -15.76
CA PHE A 674 -3.05 -6.49 -15.23
C PHE A 674 -3.18 -5.14 -15.94
N ARG A 675 -3.47 -4.08 -15.17
CA ARG A 675 -3.74 -2.71 -15.68
C ARG A 675 -4.89 -2.65 -16.70
N GLY A 676 -5.91 -3.49 -16.51
CA GLY A 676 -7.15 -3.41 -17.28
C GLY A 676 -7.81 -2.03 -17.18
N ASN A 677 -8.64 -1.71 -18.17
CA ASN A 677 -9.41 -0.46 -18.28
C ASN A 677 -10.89 -0.63 -17.87
N ARG A 678 -11.23 -1.74 -17.20
CA ARG A 678 -12.62 -2.09 -16.90
C ARG A 678 -12.69 -3.06 -15.72
N TYR A 679 -13.63 -2.85 -14.81
CA TYR A 679 -13.97 -3.84 -13.79
C TYR A 679 -15.01 -4.83 -14.33
N VAL A 680 -14.77 -6.12 -14.12
CA VAL A 680 -15.60 -7.24 -14.58
C VAL A 680 -16.04 -8.08 -13.40
N ALA A 681 -17.06 -8.93 -13.58
CA ALA A 681 -17.47 -9.87 -12.54
C ALA A 681 -16.31 -10.83 -12.22
N ALA A 682 -15.97 -10.98 -10.94
CA ALA A 682 -14.87 -11.82 -10.52
C ALA A 682 -15.14 -13.30 -10.80
N LYS A 683 -14.19 -13.99 -11.43
CA LYS A 683 -14.37 -15.41 -11.79
C LYS A 683 -14.15 -16.37 -10.63
N ARG A 684 -13.34 -15.97 -9.65
CA ARG A 684 -12.96 -16.79 -8.49
C ARG A 684 -13.04 -15.96 -7.22
N ILE A 685 -13.54 -16.56 -6.14
CA ILE A 685 -13.83 -15.85 -4.89
C ILE A 685 -13.47 -16.77 -3.71
N ASN A 686 -12.68 -16.27 -2.75
CA ASN A 686 -12.49 -16.94 -1.48
C ASN A 686 -13.76 -16.81 -0.61
N ALA A 687 -14.29 -17.93 -0.14
CA ALA A 687 -15.42 -18.01 0.79
C ALA A 687 -15.13 -19.04 1.89
N ARG A 688 -14.15 -18.73 2.75
CA ARG A 688 -13.59 -19.69 3.70
C ARG A 688 -14.38 -19.74 5.00
N GLU A 689 -14.98 -20.88 5.29
CA GLU A 689 -15.53 -21.21 6.61
C GLU A 689 -14.43 -21.54 7.63
N LEU A 690 -14.81 -21.71 8.90
CA LEU A 690 -13.89 -22.08 9.97
C LEU A 690 -13.34 -23.50 9.78
N SER A 691 -12.04 -23.67 9.98
CA SER A 691 -11.36 -24.96 9.88
C SER A 691 -11.27 -25.62 11.26
N VAL A 692 -12.41 -25.89 11.90
CA VAL A 692 -12.46 -26.34 13.32
C VAL A 692 -11.80 -27.70 13.57
N ASP A 693 -11.76 -28.56 12.56
CA ASP A 693 -11.16 -29.90 12.64
C ASP A 693 -9.64 -29.91 12.34
N LEU A 694 -9.08 -28.78 11.87
CA LEU A 694 -7.66 -28.68 11.54
C LEU A 694 -6.82 -28.50 12.81
N GLU A 695 -5.97 -29.48 13.10
CA GLU A 695 -4.98 -29.42 14.18
C GLU A 695 -3.64 -28.88 13.66
N VAL A 696 -3.26 -27.67 14.07
CA VAL A 696 -1.96 -27.08 13.70
C VAL A 696 -0.93 -27.39 14.78
N ARG A 697 -0.01 -28.32 14.48
CA ARG A 697 1.10 -28.68 15.36
C ARG A 697 2.34 -27.86 15.02
N TYR A 698 3.00 -27.30 16.05
CA TYR A 698 4.17 -26.44 15.85
C TYR A 698 5.33 -27.19 15.22
N GLU A 699 5.50 -28.46 15.56
CA GLU A 699 6.61 -29.32 15.11
C GLU A 699 6.55 -29.60 13.60
N ASP A 700 5.37 -29.49 13.00
CA ASP A 700 5.15 -29.65 11.57
C ASP A 700 5.28 -28.33 10.79
N GLN A 701 5.40 -27.19 11.49
CA GLN A 701 5.49 -25.88 10.83
C GLN A 701 6.92 -25.56 10.39
N THR A 702 7.07 -25.29 9.10
CA THR A 702 8.29 -24.70 8.54
C THR A 702 8.09 -23.19 8.38
N LEU A 703 8.70 -22.41 9.27
CA LEU A 703 8.65 -20.95 9.32
C LEU A 703 10.05 -20.35 9.07
N ALA A 704 10.08 -19.19 8.43
CA ALA A 704 11.31 -18.43 8.17
C ALA A 704 11.37 -17.14 9.01
N ALA A 705 12.54 -16.82 9.54
CA ALA A 705 12.83 -15.56 10.23
C ALA A 705 13.97 -14.81 9.55
N TYR A 706 13.76 -13.52 9.33
CA TYR A 706 14.71 -12.62 8.66
C TYR A 706 15.18 -11.57 9.68
N THR A 707 16.23 -11.92 10.43
CA THR A 707 16.85 -11.04 11.43
C THR A 707 17.71 -9.97 10.76
N ALA A 708 18.13 -8.96 11.51
CA ALA A 708 18.75 -7.75 10.94
C ALA A 708 20.00 -8.01 10.08
N ASP A 709 20.78 -9.05 10.39
CA ASP A 709 21.94 -9.53 9.62
C ASP A 709 21.58 -10.13 8.24
N THR A 710 20.32 -10.49 8.03
CA THR A 710 19.80 -11.08 6.78
C THR A 710 18.88 -10.15 5.99
N LEU A 711 18.61 -8.94 6.54
CA LEU A 711 17.80 -7.94 5.86
C LEU A 711 18.59 -7.27 4.74
N PRO A 712 17.92 -6.80 3.67
CA PRO A 712 18.59 -6.12 2.57
C PRO A 712 19.21 -4.81 3.04
N GLY A 713 20.37 -4.47 2.46
CA GLY A 713 20.97 -3.15 2.59
C GLY A 713 20.12 -2.05 1.93
N PRO A 714 20.42 -0.76 2.16
CA PRO A 714 19.68 0.39 1.63
C PRO A 714 19.99 0.62 0.14
N TYR A 715 19.90 -0.41 -0.70
CA TYR A 715 20.22 -0.34 -2.11
C TYR A 715 18.96 -0.61 -2.95
N PRO A 716 18.66 0.24 -3.95
CA PRO A 716 17.48 0.10 -4.78
C PRO A 716 17.69 -0.92 -5.93
N VAL A 717 18.29 -2.06 -5.59
CA VAL A 717 18.51 -3.20 -6.50
C VAL A 717 17.86 -4.45 -5.91
N CYS A 718 17.61 -5.45 -6.76
CA CYS A 718 17.10 -6.74 -6.31
C CYS A 718 18.09 -7.42 -5.36
N GLN A 719 17.61 -7.83 -4.20
CA GLN A 719 18.36 -8.55 -3.16
C GLN A 719 17.51 -9.77 -2.74
N PRO A 720 17.56 -10.86 -3.53
CA PRO A 720 16.72 -12.04 -3.35
C PRO A 720 16.76 -12.59 -1.92
N VAL A 721 15.62 -13.10 -1.46
CA VAL A 721 15.53 -13.76 -0.16
C VAL A 721 16.28 -15.10 -0.16
N ASP A 722 17.08 -15.37 0.88
CA ASP A 722 17.55 -16.72 1.17
C ASP A 722 16.62 -17.38 2.19
N ARG A 723 15.63 -18.11 1.65
CA ARG A 723 14.60 -18.74 2.46
C ARG A 723 15.12 -19.92 3.30
N GLU A 724 16.08 -20.70 2.78
CA GLU A 724 16.63 -21.84 3.53
C GLU A 724 17.43 -21.35 4.74
N ALA A 725 18.27 -20.33 4.53
CA ALA A 725 18.97 -19.68 5.64
C ALA A 725 17.99 -19.11 6.66
N ALA A 726 16.89 -18.48 6.20
CA ALA A 726 15.88 -17.92 7.10
C ALA A 726 15.08 -18.97 7.88
N ILE A 727 14.86 -20.17 7.31
CA ILE A 727 14.25 -21.31 8.02
C ILE A 727 15.18 -21.80 9.14
N ASN A 728 16.47 -21.95 8.83
CA ASN A 728 17.46 -22.33 9.84
C ASN A 728 17.56 -21.26 10.93
N ARG A 729 17.57 -19.97 10.54
CA ARG A 729 17.56 -18.86 11.48
C ARG A 729 16.36 -18.89 12.41
N TYR A 730 15.16 -19.21 11.92
CA TYR A 730 13.97 -19.33 12.78
C TYR A 730 14.19 -20.37 13.90
N ARG A 731 14.81 -21.52 13.57
CA ARG A 731 15.08 -22.60 14.53
C ARG A 731 16.16 -22.24 15.56
N GLU A 732 17.05 -21.31 15.20
CA GLU A 732 18.15 -20.82 16.05
C GLU A 732 17.71 -19.68 16.99
N LEU A 733 16.52 -19.11 16.82
CA LEU A 733 16.05 -18.01 17.68
C LEU A 733 15.94 -18.47 19.13
N LEU A 734 16.49 -17.67 20.03
CA LEU A 734 16.47 -17.94 21.47
C LEU A 734 15.05 -17.83 22.03
N SER A 735 14.75 -18.62 23.05
CA SER A 735 13.58 -18.37 23.89
C SER A 735 13.80 -17.09 24.72
N PRO A 736 12.73 -16.41 25.14
CA PRO A 736 12.82 -15.26 26.03
C PRO A 736 13.53 -15.58 27.37
N GLU A 737 13.36 -16.79 27.91
CA GLU A 737 14.03 -17.23 29.13
C GLU A 737 15.54 -17.36 28.97
N GLU A 738 15.99 -18.00 27.88
CA GLU A 738 17.42 -18.19 27.62
C GLU A 738 18.10 -16.84 27.36
N TYR A 739 17.43 -15.95 26.63
CA TYR A 739 17.92 -14.58 26.41
C TYR A 739 18.10 -13.81 27.73
N LYS A 740 17.10 -13.84 28.62
CA LYS A 740 17.18 -13.20 29.95
C LYS A 740 18.32 -13.77 30.80
N LYS A 741 18.54 -15.09 30.72
CA LYS A 741 19.62 -15.77 31.44
C LYS A 741 21.00 -15.32 30.94
N ARG A 742 21.19 -15.23 29.62
CA ARG A 742 22.44 -14.73 29.01
C ARG A 742 22.69 -13.26 29.38
N LEU A 743 21.66 -12.41 29.28
CA LEU A 743 21.73 -11.02 29.72
C LEU A 743 22.15 -10.89 31.19
N ALA A 744 21.54 -11.66 32.09
CA ALA A 744 21.86 -11.65 33.52
C ALA A 744 23.29 -12.12 33.82
N ALA A 745 23.87 -12.96 32.95
CA ALA A 745 25.25 -13.41 33.03
C ALA A 745 26.26 -12.43 32.40
N GLY A 746 25.80 -11.33 31.77
CA GLY A 746 26.65 -10.40 31.02
C GLY A 746 27.12 -10.94 29.65
N ASP A 747 26.62 -12.10 29.23
CA ASP A 747 26.90 -12.72 27.93
C ASP A 747 26.03 -12.04 26.85
N THR A 748 26.53 -10.91 26.35
CA THR A 748 25.79 -10.07 25.39
C THR A 748 26.25 -10.24 23.95
N GLU A 749 27.29 -11.02 23.72
CA GLU A 749 27.86 -11.26 22.39
C GLU A 749 26.90 -12.09 21.53
N GLY A 750 26.58 -11.59 20.33
CA GLY A 750 25.69 -12.27 19.39
C GLY A 750 24.23 -12.42 19.87
N LEU A 751 23.80 -11.73 20.94
CA LEU A 751 22.40 -11.76 21.39
C LEU A 751 21.43 -11.20 20.36
N VAL A 752 21.84 -10.12 19.70
CA VAL A 752 21.07 -9.48 18.63
C VAL A 752 21.94 -9.41 17.39
N PRO A 753 21.52 -10.04 16.27
CA PRO A 753 22.25 -9.93 15.03
C PRO A 753 22.30 -8.48 14.55
N THR A 754 23.45 -8.04 14.05
CA THR A 754 23.63 -6.69 13.51
C THR A 754 23.48 -6.69 11.99
N PRO A 755 22.98 -5.61 11.37
CA PRO A 755 22.98 -5.46 9.91
C PRO A 755 24.38 -5.74 9.33
N PRO A 756 24.48 -6.43 8.20
CA PRO A 756 25.78 -6.79 7.64
C PRO A 756 26.46 -5.53 7.08
N GLU A 757 27.76 -5.40 7.32
CA GLU A 757 28.60 -4.42 6.61
C GLU A 757 28.96 -5.02 5.25
N THR A 758 28.26 -4.59 4.20
CA THR A 758 28.52 -5.04 2.82
C THR A 758 28.96 -3.87 1.95
N GLU A 759 29.80 -4.15 0.94
CA GLU A 759 30.09 -3.16 -0.10
C GLU A 759 28.80 -2.67 -0.79
N PRO A 760 28.75 -1.39 -1.20
CA PRO A 760 27.57 -0.85 -1.85
C PRO A 760 27.21 -1.58 -3.13
N LEU A 761 26.05 -2.23 -3.15
CA LEU A 761 25.54 -2.89 -4.37
C LEU A 761 25.11 -1.87 -5.44
N ALA A 762 24.77 -0.65 -5.00
CA ALA A 762 24.51 0.50 -5.85
C ALA A 762 24.80 1.79 -5.07
N PHE A 763 25.08 2.88 -5.79
CA PHE A 763 25.33 4.20 -5.22
C PHE A 763 24.66 5.29 -6.04
N PRO A 764 24.31 6.43 -5.41
CA PRO A 764 23.66 7.52 -6.11
C PRO A 764 24.66 8.36 -6.91
N VAL A 765 24.26 8.77 -8.10
CA VAL A 765 24.95 9.73 -8.96
C VAL A 765 23.98 10.81 -9.42
N LYS A 766 24.51 11.98 -9.78
CA LYS A 766 23.74 13.10 -10.30
C LYS A 766 23.79 13.09 -11.82
N VAL A 767 22.67 13.31 -12.49
CA VAL A 767 22.64 13.68 -13.91
C VAL A 767 23.26 15.06 -14.05
N ALA A 768 24.55 15.12 -14.33
CA ALA A 768 25.30 16.37 -14.45
C ALA A 768 24.95 17.09 -15.76
N ARG A 769 24.76 16.32 -16.84
CA ARG A 769 24.42 16.85 -18.16
C ARG A 769 23.57 15.89 -18.98
N ARG A 770 22.65 16.42 -19.79
CA ARG A 770 21.91 15.68 -20.81
C ARG A 770 22.12 16.34 -22.17
N ILE A 771 22.65 15.57 -23.13
CA ILE A 771 22.97 16.06 -24.48
C ILE A 771 22.14 15.30 -25.49
N GLU A 772 21.17 15.96 -26.12
CA GLU A 772 20.40 15.39 -27.22
C GLU A 772 21.30 15.23 -28.44
N LEU A 773 21.53 13.98 -28.87
CA LEU A 773 22.33 13.69 -30.06
C LEU A 773 21.44 13.53 -31.30
N THR A 774 20.29 12.89 -31.14
CA THR A 774 19.25 12.69 -32.17
C THR A 774 17.87 12.60 -31.49
N GLU A 775 16.78 12.50 -32.25
CA GLU A 775 15.43 12.25 -31.70
C GLU A 775 15.34 10.97 -30.86
N HIS A 776 16.19 9.97 -31.15
CA HIS A 776 16.14 8.65 -30.53
C HIS A 776 17.37 8.33 -29.68
N ILE A 777 18.34 9.24 -29.56
CA ILE A 777 19.58 9.00 -28.80
C ILE A 777 19.98 10.27 -28.06
N PHE A 778 20.21 10.18 -26.76
CA PHE A 778 20.93 11.20 -26.01
C PHE A 778 22.09 10.61 -25.23
N GLN A 779 23.01 11.49 -24.84
CA GLN A 779 24.08 11.18 -23.90
C GLN A 779 23.76 11.72 -22.51
N LEU A 780 24.07 10.92 -21.49
CA LEU A 780 24.07 11.34 -20.09
C LEU A 780 25.49 11.41 -19.57
N GLU A 781 25.76 12.45 -18.80
CA GLU A 781 26.95 12.54 -17.95
C GLU A 781 26.50 12.40 -16.49
N PHE A 782 27.06 11.41 -15.80
CA PHE A 782 26.82 11.20 -14.37
C PHE A 782 28.04 11.62 -13.56
N SER A 783 27.84 12.39 -12.51
CA SER A 783 28.89 12.75 -11.55
C SER A 783 28.54 12.23 -10.15
N SER A 784 29.53 12.15 -9.26
CA SER A 784 29.25 11.95 -7.83
C SER A 784 28.35 13.08 -7.28
N LEU A 785 27.59 12.79 -6.23
CA LEU A 785 26.74 13.78 -5.56
C LEU A 785 27.56 14.87 -4.85
N ASP A 786 28.75 14.52 -4.34
CA ASP A 786 29.66 15.42 -3.61
C ASP A 786 30.69 16.11 -4.52
N GLY A 787 30.67 15.82 -5.83
CA GLY A 787 31.63 16.33 -6.80
C GLY A 787 33.01 15.66 -6.75
N GLY A 788 33.19 14.61 -5.94
CA GLY A 788 34.37 13.75 -5.97
C GLY A 788 34.40 12.83 -7.19
N PRO A 789 35.46 12.00 -7.32
CA PRO A 789 35.59 11.06 -8.42
C PRO A 789 34.53 9.95 -8.33
N VAL A 790 34.02 9.52 -9.47
CA VAL A 790 33.23 8.28 -9.59
C VAL A 790 34.18 7.07 -9.55
N PRO A 791 33.71 5.87 -9.13
CA PRO A 791 34.54 4.66 -9.14
C PRO A 791 35.19 4.41 -10.51
N SER A 792 36.45 4.03 -10.55
CA SER A 792 37.14 3.74 -11.81
C SER A 792 36.50 2.57 -12.56
N PHE A 793 36.66 2.56 -13.88
CA PHE A 793 36.19 1.48 -14.74
C PHE A 793 37.24 1.13 -15.79
N GLU A 794 37.14 -0.07 -16.35
CA GLU A 794 37.98 -0.53 -17.45
C GLU A 794 37.24 -0.37 -18.80
N ALA A 795 37.98 -0.21 -19.89
CA ALA A 795 37.37 -0.17 -21.22
C ALA A 795 36.54 -1.43 -21.50
N GLY A 796 35.31 -1.23 -21.99
CA GLY A 796 34.32 -2.30 -22.17
C GLY A 796 33.35 -2.47 -20.99
N ALA A 797 33.58 -1.80 -19.86
CA ALA A 797 32.69 -1.89 -18.71
C ALA A 797 31.31 -1.25 -18.97
N HIS A 798 30.32 -1.75 -18.24
CA HIS A 798 28.97 -1.19 -18.15
C HIS A 798 28.58 -0.97 -16.69
N ILE A 799 27.54 -0.16 -16.50
CA ILE A 799 26.84 -0.02 -15.22
C ILE A 799 25.36 -0.36 -15.42
N ASP A 800 24.73 -0.80 -14.35
CA ASP A 800 23.28 -0.93 -14.33
C ASP A 800 22.68 0.36 -13.79
N VAL A 801 21.76 0.96 -14.54
CA VAL A 801 20.98 2.13 -14.13
C VAL A 801 19.63 1.66 -13.59
N VAL A 802 19.33 2.04 -12.34
CA VAL A 802 18.03 1.80 -11.72
C VAL A 802 17.06 2.90 -12.19
N VAL A 803 16.10 2.53 -13.03
CA VAL A 803 15.09 3.47 -13.57
C VAL A 803 13.89 3.54 -12.65
N THR A 804 13.36 2.38 -12.28
CA THR A 804 12.32 2.17 -11.26
C THR A 804 12.65 0.87 -10.50
N PRO A 805 11.99 0.57 -9.36
CA PRO A 805 12.20 -0.70 -8.66
C PRO A 805 12.06 -1.95 -9.54
N GLU A 806 11.22 -1.88 -10.58
CA GLU A 806 10.95 -2.97 -11.53
C GLU A 806 11.90 -2.98 -12.74
N ILE A 807 12.61 -1.88 -13.00
CA ILE A 807 13.34 -1.66 -14.23
C ILE A 807 14.78 -1.22 -13.93
N GLN A 808 15.68 -2.17 -14.11
CA GLN A 808 17.14 -1.99 -14.14
C GLN A 808 17.66 -2.29 -15.55
N ARG A 809 18.55 -1.45 -16.07
CA ARG A 809 19.10 -1.61 -17.44
C ARG A 809 20.60 -1.38 -17.47
N GLN A 810 21.30 -2.23 -18.21
CA GLN A 810 22.72 -2.13 -18.48
C GLN A 810 23.00 -1.10 -19.56
N TYR A 811 24.01 -0.26 -19.34
CA TYR A 811 24.52 0.67 -20.32
C TYR A 811 26.05 0.70 -20.26
N SER A 812 26.69 0.45 -21.40
CA SER A 812 28.14 0.53 -21.53
C SER A 812 28.63 1.96 -21.29
N LEU A 813 29.76 2.08 -20.61
CA LEU A 813 30.44 3.35 -20.36
C LEU A 813 31.20 3.76 -21.63
N ALA A 814 30.88 4.94 -22.17
CA ALA A 814 31.47 5.49 -23.39
C ALA A 814 32.51 6.59 -23.12
N GLY A 815 32.80 6.88 -21.85
CA GLY A 815 33.79 7.90 -21.46
C GLY A 815 35.22 7.40 -21.60
N ASP A 816 36.18 8.31 -21.40
CA ASP A 816 37.58 7.94 -21.20
C ASP A 816 37.73 7.26 -19.83
N PRO A 817 38.23 6.01 -19.74
CA PRO A 817 38.48 5.35 -18.45
C PRO A 817 39.41 6.11 -17.49
N ALA A 818 40.22 7.05 -18.00
CA ALA A 818 41.08 7.92 -17.20
C ALA A 818 40.37 9.17 -16.63
N ASP A 819 39.17 9.51 -17.11
CA ASP A 819 38.35 10.61 -16.58
C ASP A 819 37.44 10.10 -15.45
N ASP A 820 37.91 10.21 -14.21
CA ASP A 820 37.16 9.81 -13.02
C ASP A 820 36.17 10.90 -12.54
N SER A 821 36.05 12.03 -13.24
CA SER A 821 35.11 13.07 -12.84
C SER A 821 33.66 12.73 -13.18
N ARG A 822 33.44 11.78 -14.10
CA ARG A 822 32.10 11.42 -14.61
C ARG A 822 32.05 10.08 -15.34
N TYR A 823 30.86 9.50 -15.38
CA TYR A 823 30.50 8.47 -16.35
C TYR A 823 29.76 9.07 -17.55
N ILE A 824 29.99 8.52 -18.74
CA ILE A 824 29.31 8.91 -19.97
C ILE A 824 28.55 7.71 -20.53
N LEU A 825 27.24 7.86 -20.73
CA LEU A 825 26.35 6.81 -21.24
C LEU A 825 25.62 7.28 -22.50
N GLY A 826 25.48 6.41 -23.49
CA GLY A 826 24.61 6.62 -24.64
C GLY A 826 23.30 5.86 -24.49
N ILE A 827 22.18 6.57 -24.48
CA ILE A 827 20.85 5.98 -24.30
C ILE A 827 20.10 6.04 -25.62
N GLN A 828 19.81 4.87 -26.20
CA GLN A 828 18.94 4.75 -27.36
C GLN A 828 17.49 4.46 -26.93
N LYS A 829 16.54 5.20 -27.51
CA LYS A 829 15.11 4.99 -27.33
C LYS A 829 14.66 3.78 -28.14
N GLU A 830 14.08 2.79 -27.45
CA GLU A 830 13.46 1.63 -28.09
C GLU A 830 11.95 1.71 -28.00
N ASP A 831 11.29 2.02 -29.12
CA ASP A 831 9.84 2.20 -29.13
C ASP A 831 9.04 0.90 -28.93
N GLN A 832 9.63 -0.25 -29.23
CA GLN A 832 9.03 -1.57 -28.98
C GLN A 832 9.73 -2.33 -27.85
N GLY A 833 10.58 -1.65 -27.07
CA GLY A 833 11.34 -2.24 -25.97
C GLY A 833 10.51 -2.40 -24.68
N ARG A 834 11.16 -2.94 -23.64
CA ARG A 834 10.57 -3.20 -22.30
C ARG A 834 10.30 -1.95 -21.45
N GLY A 835 10.04 -0.80 -22.08
CA GLY A 835 9.69 0.47 -21.43
C GLY A 835 10.82 1.26 -20.76
N GLY A 836 11.93 0.62 -20.37
CA GLY A 836 13.01 1.27 -19.61
C GLY A 836 13.64 2.48 -20.30
N SER A 837 14.06 2.36 -21.57
CA SER A 837 14.62 3.49 -22.30
C SER A 837 13.60 4.63 -22.48
N LYS A 838 12.32 4.32 -22.74
CA LYS A 838 11.26 5.34 -22.81
C LYS A 838 11.12 6.12 -21.49
N LEU A 839 11.18 5.44 -20.35
CA LEU A 839 11.09 6.07 -19.04
C LEU A 839 12.30 6.97 -18.76
N ILE A 840 13.52 6.52 -19.07
CA ILE A 840 14.71 7.37 -18.95
C ILE A 840 14.55 8.63 -19.83
N HIS A 841 14.09 8.48 -21.08
CA HIS A 841 13.83 9.62 -21.96
C HIS A 841 12.82 10.63 -21.40
N ALA A 842 11.78 10.14 -20.72
CA ALA A 842 10.75 10.99 -20.12
C ALA A 842 11.15 11.61 -18.77
N MET A 843 11.93 10.90 -17.96
CA MET A 843 12.12 11.22 -16.54
C MET A 843 13.49 11.81 -16.20
N PHE A 844 14.54 11.52 -16.97
CA PHE A 844 15.90 11.93 -16.62
C PHE A 844 16.18 13.33 -17.17
N HIS A 845 16.36 14.27 -16.25
CA HIS A 845 16.72 15.66 -16.52
C HIS A 845 17.97 16.02 -15.69
N GLU A 846 18.68 17.06 -16.12
CA GLU A 846 19.84 17.57 -15.38
C GLU A 846 19.46 17.91 -13.94
N GLY A 847 20.33 17.53 -13.01
CA GLY A 847 20.10 17.69 -11.57
C GLY A 847 19.46 16.49 -10.88
N ARG A 848 18.82 15.57 -11.63
CA ARG A 848 18.18 14.38 -11.04
C ARG A 848 19.22 13.45 -10.38
N THR A 849 18.91 12.94 -9.19
CA THR A 849 19.67 11.84 -8.58
C THR A 849 19.15 10.51 -9.08
N VAL A 850 20.07 9.62 -9.48
CA VAL A 850 19.78 8.27 -9.98
C VAL A 850 20.72 7.27 -9.31
N PHE A 851 20.31 6.01 -9.18
CA PHE A 851 21.17 4.97 -8.60
C PHE A 851 21.78 4.12 -9.70
N VAL A 852 23.06 3.82 -9.55
CA VAL A 852 23.82 2.96 -10.45
C VAL A 852 24.61 1.91 -9.67
N THR A 853 24.88 0.76 -10.29
CA THR A 853 25.79 -0.24 -9.72
C THR A 853 27.26 0.19 -9.92
N PRO A 854 28.20 -0.38 -9.14
CA PRO A 854 29.61 -0.37 -9.52
C PRO A 854 29.82 -0.87 -10.95
N PRO A 855 30.81 -0.31 -11.69
CA PRO A 855 31.16 -0.81 -13.02
C PRO A 855 31.48 -2.30 -13.02
N ARG A 856 30.98 -3.01 -14.02
CA ARG A 856 31.31 -4.42 -14.28
C ARG A 856 31.78 -4.55 -15.71
N ASN A 857 32.77 -5.40 -15.96
CA ASN A 857 33.32 -5.59 -17.29
C ASN A 857 33.17 -7.05 -17.73
N HIS A 858 32.19 -7.32 -18.59
CA HIS A 858 32.04 -8.60 -19.26
C HIS A 858 32.64 -8.58 -20.68
N PHE A 859 33.23 -7.45 -21.07
CA PHE A 859 33.78 -7.23 -22.40
C PHE A 859 35.19 -6.60 -22.32
N PRO A 860 36.12 -7.24 -21.58
CA PRO A 860 37.42 -6.64 -21.29
C PRO A 860 38.28 -6.51 -22.55
N LEU A 861 38.97 -5.37 -22.63
CA LEU A 861 39.97 -5.11 -23.67
C LEU A 861 41.28 -5.85 -23.34
N ASP A 862 41.84 -6.53 -24.34
CA ASP A 862 43.19 -7.09 -24.28
C ASP A 862 44.20 -5.97 -24.59
N GLU A 863 44.81 -5.44 -23.54
CA GLU A 863 45.79 -4.35 -23.64
C GLU A 863 47.13 -4.81 -24.22
N ASP A 864 47.39 -6.12 -24.27
CA ASP A 864 48.65 -6.69 -24.76
C ASP A 864 48.64 -6.91 -26.28
N ALA A 865 47.46 -6.89 -26.92
CA ALA A 865 47.30 -7.01 -28.37
C ALA A 865 48.22 -6.05 -29.14
N GLU A 866 48.78 -6.53 -30.25
CA GLU A 866 49.59 -5.73 -31.17
C GLU A 866 48.72 -4.84 -32.06
N PHE A 867 47.55 -5.36 -32.46
CA PHE A 867 46.55 -4.64 -33.24
C PHE A 867 45.13 -5.01 -32.80
N THR A 868 44.27 -4.02 -32.66
CA THR A 868 42.86 -4.22 -32.31
C THR A 868 41.90 -3.67 -33.36
N LEU A 869 40.95 -4.50 -33.81
CA LEU A 869 39.86 -4.11 -34.70
C LEU A 869 38.56 -3.92 -33.89
N LEU A 870 38.03 -2.70 -33.86
CA LEU A 870 36.82 -2.33 -33.13
C LEU A 870 35.66 -2.11 -34.12
N MET A 871 34.62 -2.94 -34.05
CA MET A 871 33.50 -2.96 -34.98
C MET A 871 32.18 -2.59 -34.28
N GLY A 872 31.81 -1.31 -34.30
CA GLY A 872 30.60 -0.79 -33.65
C GLY A 872 29.42 -0.59 -34.61
N GLY A 873 28.26 -1.17 -34.31
CA GLY A 873 27.02 -1.00 -35.07
C GLY A 873 25.94 -0.22 -34.30
N GLY A 874 25.53 0.94 -34.79
CA GLY A 874 24.52 1.79 -34.11
C GLY A 874 24.98 2.21 -32.70
N ILE A 875 24.13 2.02 -31.69
CA ILE A 875 24.50 2.34 -30.29
C ILE A 875 25.61 1.41 -29.75
N GLY A 876 25.89 0.28 -30.43
CA GLY A 876 27.04 -0.61 -30.20
C GLY A 876 28.42 0.05 -30.24
N ILE A 877 28.48 1.31 -30.67
CA ILE A 877 29.70 2.10 -30.66
C ILE A 877 30.16 2.51 -29.25
N THR A 878 29.28 2.54 -28.25
CA THR A 878 29.59 3.04 -26.90
C THR A 878 30.75 2.31 -26.20
N PRO A 879 30.81 0.96 -26.09
CA PRO A 879 31.98 0.29 -25.51
C PRO A 879 33.24 0.48 -26.38
N MET A 880 33.09 0.61 -27.70
CA MET A 880 34.22 0.81 -28.63
C MET A 880 34.90 2.16 -28.41
N ILE A 881 34.15 3.19 -28.02
CA ILE A 881 34.70 4.52 -27.70
C ILE A 881 35.65 4.43 -26.50
N ALA A 882 35.24 3.76 -25.43
CA ALA A 882 36.08 3.58 -24.24
C ALA A 882 37.35 2.76 -24.57
N MET A 883 37.23 1.73 -25.42
CA MET A 883 38.38 0.97 -25.92
C MET A 883 39.32 1.83 -26.77
N GLY A 884 38.78 2.67 -27.65
CA GLY A 884 39.56 3.60 -28.46
C GLY A 884 40.36 4.59 -27.62
N HIS A 885 39.75 5.16 -26.57
CA HIS A 885 40.44 6.00 -25.60
C HIS A 885 41.61 5.28 -24.92
N ARG A 886 41.35 4.06 -24.41
CA ARG A 886 42.37 3.27 -23.71
C ARG A 886 43.53 2.88 -24.62
N LEU A 887 43.25 2.37 -25.82
CA LEU A 887 44.28 1.99 -26.79
C LEU A 887 45.10 3.19 -27.26
N HIS A 888 44.47 4.35 -27.45
CA HIS A 888 45.18 5.59 -27.78
C HIS A 888 46.11 6.02 -26.64
N ALA A 889 45.65 6.00 -25.40
CA ALA A 889 46.46 6.32 -24.23
C ALA A 889 47.66 5.37 -24.05
N LEU A 890 47.49 4.09 -24.41
CA LEU A 890 48.56 3.08 -24.39
C LEU A 890 49.49 3.14 -25.61
N GLY A 891 49.16 3.93 -26.63
CA GLY A 891 49.92 4.00 -27.89
C GLY A 891 49.81 2.72 -28.74
N LYS A 892 48.78 1.89 -28.54
CA LYS A 892 48.54 0.65 -29.29
C LYS A 892 47.96 0.93 -30.67
N GLU A 893 48.14 0.00 -31.61
CA GLU A 893 47.58 0.14 -32.97
C GLU A 893 46.15 -0.39 -33.03
N PHE A 894 45.22 0.40 -33.60
CA PHE A 894 43.82 0.00 -33.68
C PHE A 894 43.07 0.75 -34.78
N ILE A 895 41.95 0.18 -35.21
CA ILE A 895 41.01 0.78 -36.15
C ILE A 895 39.59 0.66 -35.60
N VAL A 896 38.78 1.71 -35.76
CA VAL A 896 37.35 1.72 -35.43
C VAL A 896 36.52 1.79 -36.70
N HIS A 897 35.69 0.80 -36.93
CA HIS A 897 34.64 0.84 -37.95
C HIS A 897 33.29 1.11 -37.28
N PHE A 898 32.69 2.26 -37.60
CA PHE A 898 31.38 2.65 -37.09
C PHE A 898 30.33 2.57 -38.19
N SER A 899 29.36 1.67 -38.02
CA SER A 899 28.27 1.45 -38.97
C SER A 899 26.93 1.97 -38.46
N ALA A 900 26.21 2.73 -39.27
CA ALA A 900 24.86 3.21 -38.95
C ALA A 900 23.98 3.37 -40.22
N LYS A 901 22.74 3.85 -40.04
CA LYS A 901 21.82 4.12 -41.17
C LYS A 901 22.22 5.38 -41.92
N THR A 902 22.23 6.52 -41.25
CA THR A 902 22.66 7.83 -41.76
C THR A 902 23.58 8.51 -40.75
N THR A 903 24.26 9.56 -41.17
CA THR A 903 25.05 10.44 -40.33
C THR A 903 24.18 11.11 -39.27
N GLU A 904 22.99 11.63 -39.63
CA GLU A 904 22.13 12.33 -38.66
C GLU A 904 21.54 11.40 -37.60
N GLN A 905 21.25 10.14 -37.93
CA GLN A 905 20.65 9.18 -36.99
C GLN A 905 21.68 8.43 -36.14
N SER A 906 22.98 8.61 -36.40
CA SER A 906 24.03 7.82 -35.75
C SER A 906 24.31 8.24 -34.30
N GLY A 907 23.98 9.49 -33.94
CA GLY A 907 24.26 10.12 -32.64
C GLY A 907 25.73 10.45 -32.36
N TYR A 908 26.65 9.50 -32.60
CA TYR A 908 28.06 9.63 -32.19
C TYR A 908 29.04 10.02 -33.30
N ALA A 909 28.60 10.23 -34.55
CA ALA A 909 29.53 10.60 -35.63
C ALA A 909 30.21 11.95 -35.38
N GLY A 910 29.46 12.94 -34.87
CA GLY A 910 30.02 14.24 -34.50
C GLY A 910 31.00 14.16 -33.33
N TYR A 911 30.74 13.29 -32.35
CA TYR A 911 31.63 13.03 -31.21
C TYR A 911 32.93 12.35 -31.66
N LEU A 912 32.84 11.28 -32.46
CA LEU A 912 34.01 10.52 -32.93
C LEU A 912 34.98 11.38 -33.76
N LYS A 913 34.45 12.31 -34.57
CA LYS A 913 35.27 13.24 -35.37
C LYS A 913 36.10 14.23 -34.55
N GLN A 914 35.78 14.38 -33.27
CA GLN A 914 36.46 15.31 -32.36
C GLN A 914 37.51 14.60 -31.47
N GLN A 915 37.63 13.28 -31.57
CA GLN A 915 38.56 12.54 -30.73
C GLN A 915 40.01 12.68 -31.21
N PRO A 916 41.00 12.60 -30.30
CA PRO A 916 42.43 12.63 -30.68
C PRO A 916 42.84 11.53 -31.66
N TRP A 917 42.06 10.44 -31.71
CA TRP A 917 42.24 9.27 -32.58
C TRP A 917 41.22 9.21 -33.72
N ALA A 918 40.61 10.34 -34.10
CA ALA A 918 39.59 10.41 -35.15
C ALA A 918 40.09 9.92 -36.53
N ASP A 919 41.40 10.00 -36.80
CA ASP A 919 42.06 9.48 -37.99
C ASP A 919 42.00 7.95 -38.09
N ARG A 920 41.71 7.26 -36.98
CA ARG A 920 41.55 5.80 -36.90
C ARG A 920 40.09 5.35 -37.04
N VAL A 921 39.16 6.27 -37.29
CA VAL A 921 37.72 5.99 -37.36
C VAL A 921 37.23 6.04 -38.79
N PHE A 922 36.57 4.97 -39.22
CA PHE A 922 35.96 4.85 -40.55
C PHE A 922 34.44 4.69 -40.41
N PHE A 923 33.71 5.57 -41.09
CA PHE A 923 32.26 5.65 -41.02
C PHE A 923 31.58 4.92 -42.18
N HIS A 924 30.55 4.15 -41.88
CA HIS A 924 29.79 3.37 -42.85
C HIS A 924 28.28 3.64 -42.70
N PHE A 925 27.72 4.50 -43.55
CA PHE A 925 26.31 4.89 -43.52
C PHE A 925 25.54 4.22 -44.66
N SER A 926 24.79 3.19 -44.30
CA SER A 926 24.14 2.30 -45.27
C SER A 926 23.05 2.94 -46.14
N GLN A 927 22.38 4.00 -45.67
CA GLN A 927 21.37 4.74 -46.45
C GLN A 927 21.98 5.92 -47.24
N GLU A 928 23.26 6.21 -47.03
CA GLU A 928 24.02 7.21 -47.81
C GLU A 928 24.88 6.54 -48.90
N GLY A 929 24.63 5.26 -49.18
CA GLY A 929 25.34 4.50 -50.20
C GLY A 929 26.69 3.93 -49.77
N ASN A 930 27.09 4.06 -48.50
CA ASN A 930 28.37 3.58 -47.97
C ASN A 930 28.17 2.50 -46.90
N ARG A 931 27.73 1.30 -47.30
CA ARG A 931 27.56 0.16 -46.39
C ARG A 931 28.91 -0.53 -46.16
N ALA A 932 29.21 -0.85 -44.90
CA ALA A 932 30.39 -1.62 -44.53
C ALA A 932 30.42 -2.97 -45.26
N ASP A 933 31.44 -3.21 -46.07
CA ASP A 933 31.77 -4.55 -46.58
C ASP A 933 32.64 -5.28 -45.55
N ILE A 934 31.97 -6.02 -44.66
CA ILE A 934 32.64 -6.73 -43.55
C ILE A 934 33.74 -7.68 -44.07
N ASN A 935 33.56 -8.25 -45.27
CA ASN A 935 34.55 -9.14 -45.87
C ASN A 935 35.78 -8.38 -46.39
N GLU A 936 35.69 -7.12 -46.77
CA GLU A 936 36.88 -6.32 -47.09
C GLU A 936 37.56 -5.77 -45.82
N LEU A 937 36.76 -5.37 -44.82
CA LEU A 937 37.25 -4.68 -43.62
C LEU A 937 37.99 -5.59 -42.65
N ILE A 938 37.58 -6.86 -42.51
CA ILE A 938 38.24 -7.81 -41.60
C ILE A 938 39.45 -8.43 -42.33
N PRO A 939 40.69 -8.27 -41.86
CA PRO A 939 41.85 -8.89 -42.51
C PRO A 939 41.95 -10.39 -42.18
N GLN A 940 42.86 -11.10 -42.85
CA GLN A 940 43.24 -12.45 -42.42
C GLN A 940 43.94 -12.38 -41.07
N HIS A 941 43.66 -13.33 -40.17
CA HIS A 941 44.20 -13.32 -38.82
C HIS A 941 45.74 -13.38 -38.82
N GLN A 942 46.36 -12.56 -37.97
CA GLN A 942 47.77 -12.64 -37.61
C GLN A 942 47.90 -12.81 -36.09
N PRO A 943 48.93 -13.50 -35.57
CA PRO A 943 49.18 -13.57 -34.14
C PRO A 943 49.23 -12.16 -33.51
N GLY A 944 48.62 -11.98 -32.35
CA GLY A 944 48.57 -10.69 -31.66
C GLY A 944 47.43 -9.76 -32.10
N PHE A 945 46.58 -10.17 -33.06
CA PHE A 945 45.41 -9.39 -33.48
C PHE A 945 44.18 -9.75 -32.64
N LYS A 946 43.41 -8.75 -32.24
CA LYS A 946 42.12 -8.92 -31.54
C LYS A 946 40.99 -8.20 -32.27
N LEU A 947 39.80 -8.79 -32.24
CA LEU A 947 38.59 -8.24 -32.84
C LEU A 947 37.49 -8.12 -31.79
N TYR A 948 36.88 -6.94 -31.70
CA TYR A 948 35.75 -6.66 -30.82
C TYR A 948 34.57 -6.16 -31.64
N THR A 949 33.37 -6.65 -31.36
CA THR A 949 32.14 -6.12 -31.99
C THR A 949 30.97 -5.99 -31.02
N CYS A 950 30.17 -4.95 -31.23
CA CYS A 950 28.92 -4.75 -30.52
C CYS A 950 27.93 -4.02 -31.45
N GLY A 951 26.66 -4.41 -31.41
CA GLY A 951 25.61 -3.86 -32.28
C GLY A 951 24.37 -4.75 -32.32
N GLY A 952 23.58 -4.64 -33.39
CA GLY A 952 22.45 -5.56 -33.60
C GLY A 952 22.93 -6.96 -33.98
N ASP A 953 22.18 -8.00 -33.60
CA ASP A 953 22.57 -9.42 -33.76
C ASP A 953 23.09 -9.73 -35.16
N ARG A 954 22.32 -9.37 -36.20
CA ARG A 954 22.72 -9.60 -37.60
C ARG A 954 24.05 -8.94 -37.99
N TYR A 955 24.39 -7.80 -37.40
CA TYR A 955 25.67 -7.14 -37.64
C TYR A 955 26.81 -7.92 -36.99
N MET A 956 26.65 -8.27 -35.71
CA MET A 956 27.66 -9.00 -34.95
C MET A 956 27.90 -10.41 -35.50
N ASP A 957 26.83 -11.13 -35.85
CA ASP A 957 26.93 -12.45 -36.47
C ASP A 957 27.67 -12.37 -37.81
N GLY A 958 27.37 -11.38 -38.64
CA GLY A 958 28.10 -11.17 -39.90
C GLY A 958 29.60 -10.87 -39.71
N VAL A 959 29.95 -10.15 -38.65
CA VAL A 959 31.36 -9.91 -38.26
C VAL A 959 32.03 -11.22 -37.82
N PHE A 960 31.38 -12.00 -36.95
CA PHE A 960 31.92 -13.24 -36.41
C PHE A 960 32.09 -14.31 -37.50
N ASP A 961 31.07 -14.53 -38.33
CA ASP A 961 31.10 -15.49 -39.44
C ASP A 961 32.24 -15.18 -40.42
N THR A 962 32.43 -13.89 -40.73
CA THR A 962 33.51 -13.44 -41.62
C THR A 962 34.89 -13.61 -40.98
N ALA A 963 35.03 -13.28 -39.70
CA ALA A 963 36.29 -13.46 -38.98
C ALA A 963 36.66 -14.95 -38.88
N GLU A 964 35.70 -15.82 -38.59
CA GLU A 964 35.90 -17.28 -38.58
C GLU A 964 36.34 -17.79 -39.96
N ALA A 965 35.66 -17.37 -41.03
CA ALA A 965 36.05 -17.70 -42.40
C ALA A 965 37.47 -17.23 -42.78
N LYS A 966 37.97 -16.20 -42.09
CA LYS A 966 39.33 -15.65 -42.26
C LYS A 966 40.36 -16.17 -41.26
N GLY A 967 40.01 -17.24 -40.53
CA GLY A 967 40.91 -17.97 -39.65
C GLY A 967 41.19 -17.30 -38.31
N TRP A 968 40.30 -16.41 -37.84
CA TRP A 968 40.40 -15.83 -36.51
C TRP A 968 40.02 -16.87 -35.43
N PRO A 969 40.91 -17.15 -34.46
CA PRO A 969 40.61 -18.00 -33.31
C PRO A 969 39.49 -17.43 -32.44
N GLU A 970 38.79 -18.30 -31.71
CA GLU A 970 37.65 -17.90 -30.88
C GLU A 970 38.07 -16.97 -29.73
N ASP A 971 39.23 -17.20 -29.12
CA ASP A 971 39.81 -16.35 -28.08
C ASP A 971 40.33 -15.00 -28.60
N CYS A 972 40.36 -14.79 -29.92
CA CYS A 972 40.73 -13.52 -30.55
C CYS A 972 39.53 -12.70 -31.03
N LYS A 973 38.29 -13.18 -30.84
CA LYS A 973 37.06 -12.48 -31.19
C LYS A 973 36.18 -12.32 -29.96
N SER A 974 35.74 -11.10 -29.67
CA SER A 974 34.84 -10.82 -28.55
C SER A 974 33.58 -10.10 -29.04
N ARG A 975 32.42 -10.45 -28.47
CA ARG A 975 31.16 -9.73 -28.68
C ARG A 975 30.38 -9.52 -27.39
N GLU A 976 29.65 -8.42 -27.31
CA GLU A 976 28.72 -8.12 -26.21
C GLU A 976 27.30 -7.93 -26.76
N TYR A 977 26.34 -8.64 -26.18
CA TYR A 977 24.91 -8.48 -26.48
C TYR A 977 24.27 -7.45 -25.55
N PHE A 978 23.43 -6.58 -26.10
CA PHE A 978 22.65 -5.63 -25.30
C PHE A 978 21.44 -6.25 -24.57
N SER A 979 21.06 -7.48 -24.91
CA SER A 979 19.92 -8.18 -24.32
C SER A 979 20.28 -9.65 -24.06
N VAL A 980 20.15 -10.09 -22.81
CA VAL A 980 20.21 -11.52 -22.46
C VAL A 980 18.86 -12.18 -22.83
N PRO A 981 18.83 -13.33 -23.53
CA PRO A 981 17.60 -14.07 -23.80
C PRO A 981 16.91 -14.50 -22.49
N GLU A 982 15.60 -14.32 -22.39
CA GLU A 982 14.84 -14.76 -21.21
C GLU A 982 14.65 -16.29 -21.21
N GLN A 983 14.70 -16.88 -20.02
CA GLN A 983 14.15 -18.24 -19.84
C GLN A 983 12.62 -18.16 -19.89
N PRO A 984 11.95 -19.10 -20.58
CA PRO A 984 10.50 -19.09 -20.70
C PRO A 984 9.81 -19.34 -19.36
N ASP A 985 8.60 -18.78 -19.22
CA ASP A 985 7.71 -19.05 -18.09
C ASP A 985 7.35 -20.55 -18.00
N TYR A 986 6.98 -21.00 -16.80
CA TYR A 986 6.50 -22.36 -16.58
C TYR A 986 5.26 -22.66 -17.43
N GLU A 987 5.33 -23.71 -18.24
CA GLU A 987 4.19 -24.16 -19.04
C GLU A 987 3.35 -25.17 -18.22
N ASN A 988 2.02 -25.03 -18.25
CA ASN A 988 1.14 -26.00 -17.61
C ASN A 988 0.79 -27.10 -18.60
N HIS A 989 1.12 -28.34 -18.26
CA HIS A 989 0.69 -29.51 -19.02
C HIS A 989 -0.33 -30.35 -18.24
N PRO A 990 -1.28 -31.03 -18.92
CA PRO A 990 -2.13 -32.02 -18.30
C PRO A 990 -1.30 -33.22 -17.83
N PHE A 991 -1.70 -33.84 -16.71
CA PHE A 991 -0.98 -34.95 -16.11
C PHE A 991 -1.91 -35.88 -15.31
N ILE A 992 -1.37 -37.03 -14.90
CA ILE A 992 -2.09 -38.07 -14.14
C ILE A 992 -1.55 -38.15 -12.71
N LEU A 993 -2.46 -38.16 -11.73
CA LEU A 993 -2.19 -38.49 -10.33
C LEU A 993 -2.52 -39.95 -10.05
N GLU A 994 -1.54 -40.74 -9.61
CA GLU A 994 -1.78 -42.08 -9.05
C GLU A 994 -1.71 -42.03 -7.53
N LEU A 995 -2.83 -42.36 -6.88
CA LEU A 995 -2.98 -42.40 -5.44
C LEU A 995 -2.59 -43.79 -4.95
N THR A 996 -1.34 -43.94 -4.49
CA THR A 996 -0.74 -45.25 -4.22
C THR A 996 -1.41 -46.00 -3.07
N SER A 997 -2.03 -45.32 -2.11
CA SER A 997 -2.71 -45.97 -0.99
C SER A 997 -4.11 -46.45 -1.37
N SER A 998 -4.81 -45.72 -2.23
CA SER A 998 -6.18 -46.05 -2.67
C SER A 998 -6.28 -46.78 -4.01
N GLY A 999 -5.19 -46.84 -4.79
CA GLY A 999 -5.14 -47.43 -6.13
C GLY A 999 -5.90 -46.63 -7.20
N ARG A 1000 -6.32 -45.39 -6.89
CA ARG A 1000 -7.11 -44.54 -7.77
C ARG A 1000 -6.23 -43.70 -8.68
N THR A 1001 -6.75 -43.38 -9.86
CA THR A 1001 -6.11 -42.48 -10.83
C THR A 1001 -7.01 -41.27 -11.06
N VAL A 1002 -6.43 -40.07 -11.04
CA VAL A 1002 -7.14 -38.80 -11.24
C VAL A 1002 -6.44 -37.99 -12.32
N GLU A 1003 -7.19 -37.56 -13.34
CA GLU A 1003 -6.69 -36.67 -14.39
C GLU A 1003 -6.72 -35.22 -13.94
N VAL A 1004 -5.65 -34.47 -14.24
CA VAL A 1004 -5.53 -33.05 -13.92
C VAL A 1004 -5.31 -32.26 -15.22
N THR A 1005 -6.21 -31.33 -15.55
CA THR A 1005 -6.07 -30.48 -16.75
C THR A 1005 -5.00 -29.40 -16.56
N ALA A 1006 -4.60 -28.70 -17.63
CA ALA A 1006 -3.63 -27.61 -17.56
C ALA A 1006 -4.14 -26.40 -16.74
N GLU A 1007 -5.45 -26.23 -16.67
CA GLU A 1007 -6.16 -25.12 -16.00
C GLU A 1007 -6.53 -25.44 -14.55
N GLN A 1008 -6.30 -26.67 -14.10
CA GLN A 1008 -6.67 -27.14 -12.76
C GLN A 1008 -5.44 -27.52 -11.94
N THR A 1009 -5.50 -27.29 -10.64
CA THR A 1009 -4.53 -27.80 -9.66
C THR A 1009 -4.82 -29.26 -9.28
N ALA A 1010 -3.83 -30.00 -8.75
CA ALA A 1010 -4.08 -31.36 -8.27
C ALA A 1010 -5.13 -31.38 -7.15
N THR A 1011 -5.14 -30.38 -6.28
CA THR A 1011 -6.13 -30.24 -5.21
C THR A 1011 -7.55 -30.08 -5.72
N GLU A 1012 -7.76 -29.31 -6.80
CA GLU A 1012 -9.09 -29.14 -7.41
C GLU A 1012 -9.56 -30.44 -8.07
N ALA A 1013 -8.68 -31.13 -8.79
CA ALA A 1013 -8.99 -32.41 -9.42
C ALA A 1013 -9.32 -33.51 -8.38
N LEU A 1014 -8.56 -33.58 -7.29
CA LEU A 1014 -8.81 -34.53 -6.19
C LEU A 1014 -10.15 -34.25 -5.49
N ALA A 1015 -10.48 -32.97 -5.26
CA ALA A 1015 -11.77 -32.59 -4.69
C ALA A 1015 -12.94 -32.99 -5.60
N LEU A 1016 -12.83 -32.76 -6.92
CA LEU A 1016 -13.83 -33.21 -7.90
C LEU A 1016 -13.97 -34.73 -7.93
N ALA A 1017 -12.88 -35.45 -7.69
CA ALA A 1017 -12.87 -36.90 -7.55
C ALA A 1017 -13.36 -37.39 -6.16
N GLY A 1018 -13.74 -36.50 -5.24
CA GLY A 1018 -14.18 -36.86 -3.89
C GLY A 1018 -13.06 -37.38 -2.98
N VAL A 1019 -11.80 -37.08 -3.28
CA VAL A 1019 -10.64 -37.34 -2.41
C VAL A 1019 -10.41 -36.08 -1.58
N GLN A 1020 -10.59 -36.19 -0.26
CA GLN A 1020 -10.33 -35.06 0.62
C GLN A 1020 -8.82 -34.90 0.86
N VAL A 1021 -8.34 -33.70 0.54
CA VAL A 1021 -7.01 -33.23 0.90
C VAL A 1021 -7.20 -31.93 1.66
N GLU A 1022 -6.50 -31.77 2.77
CA GLU A 1022 -6.50 -30.51 3.49
C GLU A 1022 -5.84 -29.41 2.66
N THR A 1023 -6.58 -28.34 2.37
CA THR A 1023 -6.10 -27.24 1.53
C THR A 1023 -6.35 -25.91 2.20
N LYS A 1024 -5.34 -25.03 2.17
CA LYS A 1024 -5.40 -23.70 2.77
C LYS A 1024 -5.18 -22.58 1.76
N CYS A 1025 -3.94 -22.28 1.36
CA CYS A 1025 -3.66 -21.16 0.45
C CYS A 1025 -4.11 -21.42 -0.99
N SER A 1026 -4.04 -22.66 -1.45
CA SER A 1026 -4.16 -23.06 -2.86
C SER A 1026 -3.13 -22.45 -3.83
N ASP A 1027 -2.06 -21.84 -3.32
CA ASP A 1027 -1.04 -21.11 -4.11
C ASP A 1027 0.41 -21.57 -3.83
N GLY A 1028 0.61 -22.70 -3.14
CA GLY A 1028 1.95 -23.22 -2.86
C GLY A 1028 2.71 -22.57 -1.71
N ILE A 1029 2.03 -21.76 -0.89
CA ILE A 1029 2.66 -20.90 0.13
C ILE A 1029 2.43 -21.38 1.59
N CYS A 1030 1.48 -22.29 1.84
CA CYS A 1030 1.15 -22.75 3.20
C CYS A 1030 1.75 -24.10 3.63
N GLY A 1031 1.93 -25.04 2.69
CA GLY A 1031 2.39 -26.40 2.99
C GLY A 1031 1.33 -27.39 3.49
N VAL A 1032 0.08 -26.97 3.73
CA VAL A 1032 -0.97 -27.86 4.30
C VAL A 1032 -1.32 -29.04 3.38
N CYS A 1033 -1.36 -28.83 2.06
CA CYS A 1033 -1.59 -29.92 1.09
C CYS A 1033 -0.33 -30.73 0.75
N ALA A 1034 0.65 -30.76 1.65
CA ALA A 1034 1.84 -31.59 1.50
C ALA A 1034 1.49 -33.06 1.69
N VAL A 1035 1.85 -33.88 0.70
CA VAL A 1035 1.68 -35.34 0.78
C VAL A 1035 2.98 -36.04 0.48
N GLY A 1036 3.12 -37.29 0.92
CA GLY A 1036 4.27 -38.12 0.56
C GLY A 1036 4.33 -38.34 -0.94
N HIS A 1037 5.50 -38.08 -1.53
CA HIS A 1037 5.81 -38.39 -2.92
C HIS A 1037 6.53 -39.74 -2.99
N THR A 1038 6.07 -40.63 -3.87
CA THR A 1038 6.63 -41.98 -3.98
C THR A 1038 7.48 -42.19 -5.24
N SER A 1039 7.06 -41.65 -6.40
CA SER A 1039 7.83 -41.67 -7.64
C SER A 1039 7.22 -40.76 -8.72
N GLY A 1040 8.04 -40.37 -9.70
CA GLY A 1040 7.71 -39.41 -10.76
C GLY A 1040 8.53 -38.14 -10.63
N ASP A 1041 8.86 -37.49 -11.75
CA ASP A 1041 9.56 -36.21 -11.70
C ASP A 1041 8.59 -35.10 -11.31
N ILE A 1042 9.01 -34.23 -10.38
CA ILE A 1042 8.22 -33.10 -9.91
C ILE A 1042 8.95 -31.80 -10.22
N GLU A 1043 8.25 -30.91 -10.90
CA GLU A 1043 8.54 -29.49 -10.93
C GLU A 1043 7.93 -28.83 -9.69
N HIS A 1044 8.76 -28.60 -8.67
CA HIS A 1044 8.35 -27.95 -7.43
C HIS A 1044 8.12 -26.46 -7.65
N ARG A 1045 6.85 -26.05 -7.64
CA ARG A 1045 6.42 -24.66 -7.78
C ARG A 1045 6.08 -23.99 -6.45
N ASP A 1046 6.26 -24.72 -5.35
CA ASP A 1046 6.00 -24.25 -4.00
C ASP A 1046 7.19 -23.46 -3.43
N PHE A 1047 6.90 -22.61 -2.46
CA PHE A 1047 7.89 -21.83 -1.72
C PHE A 1047 8.00 -22.30 -0.27
N VAL A 1048 7.54 -23.51 0.09
CA VAL A 1048 7.38 -23.90 1.51
C VAL A 1048 8.23 -25.07 1.93
N LEU A 1049 8.44 -26.03 1.03
CA LEU A 1049 9.23 -27.22 1.32
C LEU A 1049 10.72 -26.88 1.22
N SER A 1050 11.47 -27.30 2.24
CA SER A 1050 12.93 -27.29 2.16
C SER A 1050 13.44 -28.25 1.10
N LYS A 1051 14.70 -28.07 0.65
CA LYS A 1051 15.31 -28.98 -0.35
C LYS A 1051 15.19 -30.46 0.04
N LYS A 1052 15.38 -30.79 1.32
CA LYS A 1052 15.26 -32.14 1.87
C LYS A 1052 13.82 -32.66 1.87
N GLU A 1053 12.85 -31.79 2.13
CA GLU A 1053 11.44 -32.20 2.09
C GLU A 1053 10.96 -32.46 0.67
N ARG A 1054 11.47 -31.71 -0.33
CA ARG A 1054 11.15 -31.92 -1.76
C ARG A 1054 11.58 -33.29 -2.28
N GLU A 1055 12.53 -33.96 -1.63
CA GLU A 1055 12.92 -35.33 -1.98
C GLU A 1055 11.78 -36.34 -1.78
N ASN A 1056 10.92 -36.12 -0.78
CA ASN A 1056 9.93 -37.13 -0.34
C ASN A 1056 8.51 -36.57 -0.19
N LYS A 1057 8.26 -35.29 -0.45
CA LYS A 1057 6.95 -34.64 -0.33
C LYS A 1057 6.66 -33.74 -1.52
N VAL A 1058 5.38 -33.54 -1.82
CA VAL A 1058 4.91 -32.62 -2.85
C VAL A 1058 3.75 -31.76 -2.37
N ILE A 1059 3.72 -30.49 -2.80
CA ILE A 1059 2.61 -29.56 -2.56
C ILE A 1059 1.62 -29.61 -3.71
N LEU A 1060 0.44 -30.19 -3.47
CA LEU A 1060 -0.53 -30.51 -4.51
C LEU A 1060 -1.21 -29.27 -5.14
N CYS A 1061 -1.28 -28.14 -4.46
CA CYS A 1061 -1.98 -26.97 -5.00
C CYS A 1061 -1.22 -26.19 -6.07
N CYS A 1062 0.06 -26.48 -6.33
CA CYS A 1062 0.85 -25.74 -7.31
C CYS A 1062 1.84 -26.60 -8.11
N SER A 1063 2.43 -27.63 -7.50
CA SER A 1063 3.49 -28.42 -8.13
C SER A 1063 2.92 -29.42 -9.13
N ARG A 1064 3.69 -29.71 -10.19
CA ARG A 1064 3.28 -30.53 -11.33
C ARG A 1064 4.47 -31.34 -11.87
N PRO A 1065 4.27 -32.34 -12.75
CA PRO A 1065 5.36 -32.91 -13.54
C PRO A 1065 5.92 -31.90 -14.55
N PRO A 1066 7.23 -31.97 -14.90
CA PRO A 1066 7.88 -31.05 -15.84
C PRO A 1066 7.54 -31.30 -17.32
N THR A 1067 6.85 -32.41 -17.65
CA THR A 1067 6.57 -32.84 -19.03
C THR A 1067 5.09 -33.14 -19.26
N ALA A 1068 4.65 -33.03 -20.51
CA ALA A 1068 3.29 -33.37 -20.90
C ALA A 1068 3.01 -34.87 -20.72
N ASN A 1069 1.80 -35.20 -20.24
CA ASN A 1069 1.37 -36.56 -19.87
C ASN A 1069 2.21 -37.20 -18.75
N GLY A 1070 2.85 -36.37 -17.90
CA GLY A 1070 3.57 -36.86 -16.73
C GLY A 1070 2.66 -37.63 -15.77
N VAL A 1071 3.24 -38.55 -15.00
CA VAL A 1071 2.55 -39.29 -13.94
C VAL A 1071 3.21 -38.97 -12.61
N MET A 1072 2.42 -38.47 -11.66
CA MET A 1072 2.88 -38.17 -10.30
C MET A 1072 2.24 -39.16 -9.31
N ARG A 1073 3.05 -39.93 -8.59
CA ARG A 1073 2.57 -40.93 -7.63
C ARG A 1073 2.68 -40.43 -6.20
N ILE A 1074 1.54 -40.35 -5.51
CA ILE A 1074 1.44 -39.77 -4.16
C ILE A 1074 0.83 -40.75 -3.16
N ALA A 1075 1.21 -40.61 -1.89
CA ALA A 1075 0.78 -41.47 -0.78
C ALA A 1075 -0.59 -41.04 -0.22
N LEU A 1076 -1.64 -41.14 -1.04
CA LEU A 1076 -3.05 -40.89 -0.68
C LEU A 1076 -3.96 -42.07 -1.02
#